data_AF-A0A2D5EWJ9-F1
#
_entry.id   AF-A0A2D5EWJ9-F1
#
_cell.length_a   1.000
_cell.length_b   1.000
_cell.length_c   1.000
_cell.angle_alpha   90.00
_cell.angle_beta   90.00
_cell.angle_gamma   90.00
#
_symmetry.space_group_name_H-M   'P 1'
#
loop_
_entity.id
_entity.type
_entity.pdbx_description
1 polymer ?
#
loop_
_entity_poly.entity_id
_entity_poly.type
_entity_poly.pdbx_seq_one_letter_code
_entity_poly.pdbx_strand_id
1 'polypeptide(L)'
;MEVAARYAPNTWINRDGRFYTNCNVTLVEDLSLDQSEFCASWYDGEQGWNRNLDAGWSNVALGTDGRRLPKHPVLMPILSTPLFWALGLHGTLVFNVLGFALCGALAFAFARRFAPPGAAAAAGLAFVLATGIRDYAYDYHVDILLLFFFLAGLVALKARRGWLAGLLLGGTVVLKPTALMFLPSLAILASRRRDLPVLLRALGSGTLVLLALAAANWALFGKPWWAGYNRVLVVVGGEPQVADVSNAFSVPLGEGLKSLWSGPFGIRDRLTLMFFAVPGLLRLWTRWRYVLATLLALALSIGIFAKYQWYGDRFLWPAFALLTPALAVSFELVAAGLARLRRRAAGFRPRPAALVGVAAGAVLLASLVGGGRLEDRWPKDGAYHGATALAQGQLELRNVFPEHELAPRRGLAWGERAGGGWLARVSPVVSVVAAPFALGGERGLALLAVLLFGLLAWATARLGEAAAPGATAAAGALALALFPGLASRASTDLVGLLVAVFALGALAAARARRGALAGALAALAPWAAGAALPVFPLAAGLLVATPGPRRRPLARLLVAFLVVGGLAAGVNLWLFGGPFATPRALAPEHPPLPASALWESLTQAAPAHAPAGLPLAILALAALAGLLLGPRPGAGRGRVQLALPLALAFAALLPAAAERVVPPFALAALVVPLPALCGALGALGARALAAPLRLRAAGLAALALALLVAGVVPRVRAAQAPLRFASARGLRDADVFLGQAPCDFLNWQHLNWECATKDHGVRGMVGLAVTEPIEVGGMPRELLLVPNQGPWNRRVRWPAVAGTEALELIWAVPDGMRGGGELVLRVDGEPIGRVELPDAPDGALHVERVETPDAAGREVTVELELIGRGAAVAIDGGFVE
;
A
#
# COMPACT_ATOMS: atom_id res chain seq x y z
N MET A 1 4.01 -6.69 -1.23
CA MET A 1 2.76 -7.46 -1.41
C MET A 1 1.51 -6.61 -1.37
N GLU A 2 0.98 -6.16 -0.22
CA GLU A 2 -0.23 -5.32 -0.25
C GLU A 2 0.00 -4.00 -0.99
N VAL A 3 1.12 -3.34 -0.68
CA VAL A 3 1.66 -2.20 -1.45
C VAL A 3 1.73 -2.53 -2.94
N ALA A 4 2.23 -3.72 -3.29
CA ALA A 4 2.37 -4.13 -4.68
C ALA A 4 1.00 -4.39 -5.35
N ALA A 5 0.05 -5.01 -4.64
CA ALA A 5 -1.30 -5.30 -5.13
C ALA A 5 -2.18 -4.05 -5.24
N ARG A 6 -1.81 -2.96 -4.55
CA ARG A 6 -2.42 -1.64 -4.68
C ARG A 6 -1.59 -0.73 -5.59
N TYR A 7 -0.46 -1.21 -6.10
CA TYR A 7 0.46 -0.36 -6.82
C TYR A 7 -0.20 0.12 -8.11
N ALA A 8 -0.35 1.43 -8.18
CA ALA A 8 -0.69 2.18 -9.37
C ALA A 8 0.23 3.41 -9.37
N PRO A 9 0.83 3.78 -10.52
CA PRO A 9 1.81 4.87 -10.58
C PRO A 9 1.37 6.11 -9.80
N ASN A 10 2.24 6.57 -8.90
CA ASN A 10 2.12 7.77 -8.05
C ASN A 10 0.85 7.89 -7.17
N THR A 11 -0.04 6.90 -7.16
CA THR A 11 -1.28 6.92 -6.35
C THR A 11 -1.03 6.88 -4.84
N TRP A 12 0.18 6.51 -4.40
CA TRP A 12 0.58 6.58 -2.99
C TRP A 12 0.81 8.00 -2.50
N ILE A 13 0.83 9.00 -3.39
CA ILE A 13 1.08 10.41 -3.09
C ILE A 13 -0.25 11.18 -2.92
N ASN A 14 -1.36 10.46 -2.79
CA ASN A 14 -2.69 11.07 -2.66
C ASN A 14 -2.80 11.98 -1.41
N ARG A 15 -3.75 12.92 -1.43
CA ARG A 15 -4.07 13.86 -0.33
C ARG A 15 -2.84 14.67 0.07
N ASP A 16 -2.51 14.72 1.36
CA ASP A 16 -1.37 15.47 1.89
C ASP A 16 -0.02 14.99 1.31
N GLY A 17 0.06 13.76 0.78
CA GLY A 17 1.26 13.22 0.17
C GLY A 17 1.82 14.10 -0.95
N ARG A 18 0.95 14.71 -1.77
CA ARG A 18 1.35 15.61 -2.86
C ARG A 18 1.98 16.90 -2.35
N PHE A 19 1.49 17.41 -1.23
CA PHE A 19 2.05 18.61 -0.60
C PHE A 19 3.41 18.33 0.03
N TYR A 20 3.59 17.16 0.66
CA TYR A 20 4.92 16.73 1.10
C TYR A 20 5.88 16.53 -0.08
N THR A 21 5.37 16.09 -1.23
CA THR A 21 6.17 15.90 -2.44
C THR A 21 6.63 17.24 -3.02
N ASN A 22 5.79 18.28 -3.04
CA ASN A 22 6.21 19.65 -3.40
C ASN A 22 7.39 20.13 -2.52
N CYS A 23 7.33 19.84 -1.21
CA CYS A 23 8.45 20.13 -0.30
C CYS A 23 9.70 19.31 -0.65
N ASN A 24 9.55 18.04 -1.03
CA ASN A 24 10.69 17.23 -1.46
C ASN A 24 11.34 17.78 -2.73
N VAL A 25 10.54 18.28 -3.68
CA VAL A 25 10.98 18.87 -4.94
C VAL A 25 11.79 20.14 -4.69
N THR A 26 11.21 21.12 -3.99
CA THR A 26 11.90 22.39 -3.63
C THR A 26 13.14 22.20 -2.75
N LEU A 27 13.15 21.17 -1.89
CA LEU A 27 14.37 20.80 -1.15
C LEU A 27 15.46 20.20 -2.04
N VAL A 28 15.09 19.52 -3.14
CA VAL A 28 16.04 18.91 -4.08
C VAL A 28 16.54 19.91 -5.12
N GLU A 29 15.65 20.77 -5.61
CA GLU A 29 15.92 21.72 -6.70
C GLU A 29 16.57 23.00 -6.14
N ASP A 30 16.02 23.56 -5.06
CA ASP A 30 16.40 24.91 -4.59
C ASP A 30 17.01 24.94 -3.19
N LEU A 31 17.07 23.79 -2.51
CA LEU A 31 17.36 23.71 -1.07
C LEU A 31 16.46 24.66 -0.24
N SER A 32 15.23 24.85 -0.70
CA SER A 32 14.29 25.84 -0.17
C SER A 32 13.05 25.19 0.43
N LEU A 33 12.37 25.94 1.30
CA LEU A 33 11.00 25.65 1.75
C LEU A 33 9.98 26.58 1.09
N ASP A 34 10.40 27.47 0.21
CA ASP A 34 9.48 28.33 -0.52
C ASP A 34 8.56 27.47 -1.39
N GLN A 35 7.26 27.71 -1.33
CA GLN A 35 6.24 27.01 -2.10
C GLN A 35 5.51 27.99 -3.04
N SER A 36 6.05 29.18 -3.27
CA SER A 36 5.37 30.23 -4.03
C SER A 36 5.16 29.89 -5.49
N GLU A 37 5.99 29.00 -6.06
CA GLU A 37 5.81 28.48 -7.42
C GLU A 37 4.60 27.54 -7.57
N PHE A 38 4.12 26.94 -6.48
CA PHE A 38 3.01 25.98 -6.52
C PHE A 38 1.69 26.66 -6.14
N CYS A 39 0.66 26.43 -6.96
CA CYS A 39 -0.71 26.88 -6.72
C CYS A 39 -0.85 28.40 -6.58
N ALA A 40 0.00 29.21 -7.24
CA ALA A 40 -0.03 30.66 -7.05
C ALA A 40 -1.43 31.25 -7.28
N SER A 41 -2.03 30.80 -8.38
CA SER A 41 -3.34 31.11 -8.91
C SER A 41 -4.50 30.70 -8.00
N TRP A 42 -4.31 29.74 -7.09
CA TRP A 42 -5.33 29.36 -6.10
C TRP A 42 -5.57 30.47 -5.10
N TYR A 43 -4.55 31.31 -4.87
CA TYR A 43 -4.57 32.37 -3.87
C TYR A 43 -4.66 33.76 -4.50
N ASP A 44 -3.94 34.03 -5.60
CA ASP A 44 -3.83 35.40 -6.15
C ASP A 44 -4.86 35.74 -7.23
N GLY A 45 -5.66 34.78 -7.69
CA GLY A 45 -6.61 34.96 -8.78
C GLY A 45 -8.01 34.48 -8.45
N GLU A 46 -9.01 34.91 -9.22
CA GLU A 46 -10.37 34.38 -9.15
C GLU A 46 -10.55 33.30 -10.22
N GLN A 47 -10.79 32.07 -9.77
CA GLN A 47 -11.02 30.89 -10.62
C GLN A 47 -12.46 30.38 -10.51
N GLY A 48 -13.34 31.11 -9.82
CA GLY A 48 -14.71 30.72 -9.50
C GLY A 48 -14.78 29.78 -8.30
N TRP A 49 -14.12 28.61 -8.36
CA TRP A 49 -14.16 27.59 -7.29
C TRP A 49 -13.35 28.00 -6.05
N ASN A 50 -12.19 28.65 -6.26
CA ASN A 50 -11.27 29.04 -5.19
C ASN A 50 -11.72 30.29 -4.44
N ARG A 51 -12.88 30.88 -4.79
CA ARG A 51 -13.45 32.03 -4.10
C ARG A 51 -13.64 31.77 -2.60
N ASN A 52 -13.82 30.51 -2.21
CA ASN A 52 -13.86 30.06 -0.82
C ASN A 52 -12.95 28.85 -0.58
N LEU A 53 -11.64 28.99 -0.83
CA LEU A 53 -10.65 27.94 -0.54
C LEU A 53 -10.45 27.79 0.97
N ASP A 54 -10.92 26.68 1.54
CA ASP A 54 -10.79 26.41 2.98
C ASP A 54 -9.42 25.87 3.41
N ALA A 55 -9.16 25.91 4.72
CA ALA A 55 -7.90 25.47 5.30
C ALA A 55 -7.64 23.97 5.17
N GLY A 56 -8.64 23.14 4.86
CA GLY A 56 -8.48 21.71 4.57
C GLY A 56 -7.88 21.46 3.19
N TRP A 57 -8.19 22.30 2.19
CA TRP A 57 -7.68 22.20 0.82
C TRP A 57 -6.40 22.98 0.56
N SER A 58 -6.11 23.99 1.38
CA SER A 58 -4.87 24.77 1.29
C SER A 58 -3.61 23.95 1.66
N ASN A 59 -2.54 24.16 0.89
CA ASN A 59 -1.24 23.50 1.05
C ASN A 59 -0.14 24.40 1.64
N VAL A 60 -0.33 25.73 1.63
CA VAL A 60 0.68 26.69 2.10
C VAL A 60 0.23 27.48 3.33
N ALA A 61 1.22 28.00 4.04
CA ALA A 61 1.08 28.94 5.13
C ALA A 61 1.89 30.21 4.82
N LEU A 62 1.44 31.35 5.34
CA LEU A 62 2.10 32.62 5.13
C LEU A 62 3.25 32.81 6.13
N GLY A 63 4.46 33.01 5.63
CA GLY A 63 5.63 33.37 6.43
C GLY A 63 5.52 34.75 7.09
N THR A 64 6.53 35.12 7.88
CA THR A 64 6.71 36.47 8.43
C THR A 64 7.04 37.51 7.37
N ASP A 65 7.69 37.08 6.29
CA ASP A 65 8.17 37.89 5.17
C ASP A 65 7.25 37.84 3.95
N GLY A 66 6.06 37.26 4.09
CA GLY A 66 5.08 37.12 3.01
C GLY A 66 5.31 35.93 2.08
N ARG A 67 6.41 35.17 2.22
CA ARG A 67 6.62 33.96 1.43
C ARG A 67 5.60 32.88 1.76
N ARG A 68 5.31 32.03 0.77
CA ARG A 68 4.47 30.84 0.95
C ARG A 68 5.35 29.70 1.43
N LEU A 69 5.10 29.25 2.64
CA LEU A 69 5.83 28.15 3.28
C LEU A 69 4.92 26.92 3.39
N PRO A 70 5.46 25.72 3.67
CA PRO A 70 4.64 24.54 3.83
C PRO A 70 3.75 24.70 5.06
N LYS A 71 2.45 24.48 4.89
CA LYS A 71 1.51 24.39 6.02
C LYS A 71 1.82 23.18 6.90
N HIS A 72 2.20 22.08 6.27
CA HIS A 72 2.47 20.81 6.92
C HIS A 72 3.90 20.75 7.51
N PRO A 73 4.15 19.91 8.52
CA PRO A 73 5.47 19.76 9.12
C PRO A 73 6.53 19.28 8.13
N VAL A 74 7.65 20.01 8.04
CA VAL A 74 8.71 19.75 7.05
C VAL A 74 9.65 18.60 7.40
N LEU A 75 9.58 18.07 8.63
CA LEU A 75 10.49 17.00 9.08
C LEU A 75 10.34 15.73 8.23
N MET A 76 9.14 15.39 7.76
CA MET A 76 8.95 14.23 6.89
C MET A 76 9.63 14.41 5.53
N PRO A 77 9.36 15.49 4.76
CA PRO A 77 10.10 15.81 3.55
C PRO A 77 11.62 15.80 3.75
N ILE A 78 12.13 16.45 4.80
CA ILE A 78 13.57 16.48 5.08
C ILE A 78 14.16 15.07 5.21
N LEU A 79 13.47 14.15 5.91
CA LEU A 79 13.94 12.79 6.12
C LEU A 79 13.77 11.88 4.89
N SER A 80 12.80 12.15 4.03
CA SER A 80 12.53 11.38 2.82
C SER A 80 13.29 11.90 1.59
N THR A 81 13.73 13.16 1.59
CA THR A 81 14.47 13.80 0.49
C THR A 81 15.67 12.99 0.01
N PRO A 82 16.49 12.34 0.85
CA PRO A 82 17.59 11.49 0.34
C PRO A 82 17.11 10.30 -0.51
N LEU A 83 15.96 9.70 -0.17
CA LEU A 83 15.37 8.63 -0.97
C LEU A 83 14.66 9.18 -2.22
N PHE A 84 13.99 10.33 -2.11
CA PHE A 84 13.40 11.03 -3.24
C PHE A 84 14.46 11.49 -4.25
N TRP A 85 15.61 11.95 -3.75
CA TRP A 85 16.80 12.21 -4.55
C TRP A 85 17.22 10.93 -5.28
N ALA A 86 17.46 9.83 -4.56
CA ALA A 86 17.96 8.61 -5.18
C ALA A 86 16.99 7.94 -6.18
N LEU A 87 15.67 8.00 -5.92
CA LEU A 87 14.66 7.15 -6.57
C LEU A 87 13.47 7.93 -7.17
N GLY A 88 13.51 9.27 -7.19
CA GLY A 88 12.37 10.10 -7.59
C GLY A 88 11.15 9.88 -6.70
N LEU A 89 9.95 9.94 -7.29
CA LEU A 89 8.68 9.73 -6.56
C LEU A 89 8.64 8.39 -5.83
N HIS A 90 9.20 7.31 -6.38
CA HIS A 90 9.24 6.00 -5.71
C HIS A 90 10.01 6.03 -4.39
N GLY A 91 10.95 6.97 -4.23
CA GLY A 91 11.66 7.21 -2.98
C GLY A 91 10.73 7.52 -1.81
N THR A 92 9.62 8.22 -2.05
CA THR A 92 8.62 8.55 -1.02
C THR A 92 7.83 7.32 -0.59
N LEU A 93 7.49 6.43 -1.54
CA LEU A 93 6.86 5.14 -1.24
C LEU A 93 7.81 4.26 -0.42
N VAL A 94 9.07 4.13 -0.85
CA VAL A 94 10.08 3.33 -0.15
C VAL A 94 10.27 3.84 1.28
N PHE A 95 10.39 5.16 1.46
CA PHE A 95 10.48 5.78 2.79
C PHE A 95 9.30 5.36 3.67
N ASN A 96 8.09 5.46 3.16
CA ASN A 96 6.88 5.16 3.93
C ASN A 96 6.77 3.66 4.27
N VAL A 97 7.05 2.77 3.30
CA VAL A 97 7.04 1.31 3.51
C VAL A 97 8.07 0.90 4.56
N LEU A 98 9.27 1.50 4.53
CA LEU A 98 10.29 1.28 5.55
C LEU A 98 9.81 1.77 6.92
N GLY A 99 9.23 2.97 7.01
CA GLY A 99 8.63 3.50 8.23
C GLY A 99 7.56 2.55 8.80
N PHE A 100 6.65 2.07 7.96
CA PHE A 100 5.60 1.12 8.33
C PHE A 100 6.18 -0.20 8.87
N ALA A 101 7.17 -0.78 8.18
CA ALA A 101 7.83 -2.00 8.64
C ALA A 101 8.56 -1.81 9.98
N LEU A 102 9.22 -0.66 10.16
CA LEU A 102 9.88 -0.29 11.40
C LEU A 102 8.88 -0.11 12.55
N CYS A 103 7.69 0.46 12.31
CA CYS A 103 6.62 0.52 13.31
C CYS A 103 6.27 -0.88 13.83
N GLY A 104 6.09 -1.87 12.95
CA GLY A 104 5.82 -3.26 13.36
C GLY A 104 6.94 -3.86 14.21
N ALA A 105 8.20 -3.64 13.82
CA ALA A 105 9.38 -4.11 14.55
C ALA A 105 9.52 -3.44 15.93
N LEU A 106 9.25 -2.14 16.03
CA LEU A 106 9.31 -1.39 17.28
C LEU A 106 8.14 -1.74 18.21
N ALA A 107 6.94 -1.95 17.66
CA ALA A 107 5.78 -2.46 18.41
C ALA A 107 6.08 -3.84 19.02
N PHE A 108 6.69 -4.75 18.24
CA PHE A 108 7.21 -6.02 18.75
C PHE A 108 8.24 -5.82 19.87
N ALA A 109 9.25 -4.98 19.66
CA ALA A 109 10.31 -4.71 20.64
C ALA A 109 9.75 -4.17 21.96
N PHE A 110 8.73 -3.32 21.88
CA PHE A 110 8.01 -2.79 23.03
C PHE A 110 7.20 -3.89 23.74
N ALA A 111 6.39 -4.65 23.01
CA ALA A 111 5.56 -5.73 23.55
C ALA A 111 6.37 -6.87 24.19
N ARG A 112 7.56 -7.19 23.65
CA ARG A 112 8.46 -8.24 24.17
C ARG A 112 8.92 -7.98 25.60
N ARG A 113 8.81 -6.75 26.11
CA ARG A 113 9.10 -6.42 27.52
C ARG A 113 8.02 -6.93 28.50
N PHE A 114 6.88 -7.38 27.99
CA PHE A 114 5.70 -7.76 28.76
C PHE A 114 5.24 -9.19 28.50
N ALA A 115 5.49 -9.73 27.31
CA ALA A 115 5.04 -11.05 26.90
C ALA A 115 6.16 -11.85 26.19
N PRO A 116 6.05 -13.19 26.09
CA PRO A 116 6.98 -14.04 25.35
C PRO A 116 7.13 -13.62 23.88
N PRO A 117 8.28 -13.92 23.22
CA PRO A 117 8.57 -13.44 21.87
C PRO A 117 7.49 -13.74 20.82
N GLY A 118 6.87 -14.94 20.86
CA GLY A 118 5.82 -15.29 19.91
C GLY A 118 4.57 -14.43 20.03
N ALA A 119 4.10 -14.20 21.27
CA ALA A 119 2.93 -13.37 21.53
C ALA A 119 3.20 -11.89 21.24
N ALA A 120 4.40 -11.40 21.59
CA ALA A 120 4.83 -10.06 21.24
C ALA A 120 4.94 -9.84 19.72
N ALA A 121 5.46 -10.82 18.97
CA ALA A 121 5.57 -10.72 17.51
C ALA A 121 4.19 -10.68 16.87
N ALA A 122 3.29 -11.55 17.32
CA ALA A 122 1.90 -11.54 16.87
C ALA A 122 1.21 -10.21 17.19
N ALA A 123 1.39 -9.63 18.38
CA ALA A 123 0.82 -8.34 18.73
C ALA A 123 1.40 -7.18 17.89
N GLY A 124 2.71 -7.15 17.65
CA GLY A 124 3.33 -6.13 16.81
C GLY A 124 2.87 -6.18 15.36
N LEU A 125 2.78 -7.38 14.79
CA LEU A 125 2.23 -7.60 13.45
C LEU A 125 0.74 -7.26 13.40
N ALA A 126 -0.05 -7.76 14.34
CA ALA A 126 -1.47 -7.45 14.48
C ALA A 126 -1.73 -5.94 14.59
N PHE A 127 -0.88 -5.22 15.33
CA PHE A 127 -1.05 -3.78 15.48
C PHE A 127 -0.95 -3.05 14.14
N VAL A 128 0.08 -3.30 13.32
CA VAL A 128 0.27 -2.57 12.05
C VAL A 128 -0.51 -3.17 10.88
N LEU A 129 -0.64 -4.49 10.84
CA LEU A 129 -1.29 -5.20 9.73
C LEU A 129 -2.78 -5.42 9.97
N ALA A 130 -3.24 -5.45 11.22
CA ALA A 130 -4.60 -5.76 11.59
C ALA A 130 -5.43 -4.61 12.15
N THR A 131 -5.08 -3.42 11.69
CA THR A 131 -5.78 -2.18 11.95
C THR A 131 -5.81 -1.30 10.70
N GLY A 132 -6.50 -0.16 10.78
CA GLY A 132 -6.52 0.87 9.76
C GLY A 132 -5.15 1.44 9.40
N ILE A 133 -4.10 1.20 10.20
CA ILE A 133 -2.70 1.60 9.92
C ILE A 133 -2.23 0.99 8.59
N ARG A 134 -2.64 -0.25 8.32
CA ARG A 134 -2.29 -1.00 7.11
C ARG A 134 -2.58 -0.23 5.83
N ASP A 135 -3.70 0.50 5.78
CA ASP A 135 -4.10 1.22 4.56
C ASP A 135 -3.11 2.33 4.21
N TYR A 136 -2.34 2.81 5.19
CA TYR A 136 -1.32 3.84 5.04
C TYR A 136 0.07 3.27 4.75
N ALA A 137 0.23 1.95 4.63
CA ALA A 137 1.49 1.36 4.16
C ALA A 137 1.80 1.81 2.72
N TYR A 138 0.76 2.07 1.93
CA TYR A 138 0.81 2.52 0.55
C TYR A 138 0.47 4.03 0.41
N ASP A 139 0.51 4.80 1.48
CA ASP A 139 0.20 6.23 1.46
C ASP A 139 1.38 7.01 2.03
N TYR A 140 1.94 7.96 1.27
CA TYR A 140 3.05 8.79 1.71
C TYR A 140 2.57 9.77 2.78
N HIS A 141 2.53 9.27 4.01
CA HIS A 141 1.72 9.85 5.07
C HIS A 141 2.49 10.09 6.38
N VAL A 142 2.39 11.30 6.93
CA VAL A 142 3.13 11.73 8.13
C VAL A 142 2.84 10.91 9.38
N ASP A 143 1.65 10.34 9.47
CA ASP A 143 1.25 9.52 10.62
C ASP A 143 2.03 8.22 10.78
N ILE A 144 2.58 7.67 9.69
CA ILE A 144 3.50 6.53 9.78
C ILE A 144 4.81 6.95 10.46
N LEU A 145 5.35 8.10 10.09
CA LEU A 145 6.56 8.65 10.69
C LEU A 145 6.33 9.08 12.15
N LEU A 146 5.17 9.67 12.46
CA LEU A 146 4.75 10.00 13.82
C LEU A 146 4.73 8.74 14.70
N LEU A 147 4.08 7.68 14.22
CA LEU A 147 4.00 6.40 14.93
C LEU A 147 5.38 5.77 15.12
N PHE A 148 6.24 5.85 14.09
CA PHE A 148 7.63 5.39 14.17
C PHE A 148 8.39 6.11 15.28
N PHE A 149 8.40 7.44 15.29
CA PHE A 149 9.09 8.23 16.30
C PHE A 149 8.55 7.94 17.71
N PHE A 150 7.23 7.79 17.85
CA PHE A 150 6.59 7.50 19.12
C PHE A 150 7.01 6.12 19.66
N LEU A 151 6.90 5.08 18.85
CA LEU A 151 7.30 3.71 19.21
C LEU A 151 8.81 3.60 19.46
N ALA A 152 9.64 4.24 18.64
CA ALA A 152 11.08 4.27 18.80
C ALA A 152 11.46 4.97 20.12
N GLY A 153 10.80 6.09 20.42
CA GLY A 153 10.92 6.81 21.68
C GLY A 153 10.56 5.96 22.90
N LEU A 154 9.42 5.24 22.85
CA LEU A 154 9.01 4.30 23.91
C LEU A 154 10.04 3.17 24.11
N VAL A 155 10.53 2.58 23.02
CA VAL A 155 11.54 1.52 23.07
C VAL A 155 12.85 2.05 23.66
N ALA A 156 13.30 3.24 23.25
CA ALA A 156 14.49 3.89 23.79
C ALA A 156 14.34 4.23 25.28
N LEU A 157 13.16 4.72 25.70
CA LEU A 157 12.84 5.03 27.09
C LEU A 157 12.93 3.77 27.95
N LYS A 158 12.32 2.66 27.51
CA LYS A 158 12.40 1.35 28.20
C LYS A 158 13.77 0.70 28.12
N ALA A 159 14.59 1.05 27.13
CA ALA A 159 15.99 0.68 27.04
C ALA A 159 16.91 1.57 27.88
N ARG A 160 16.37 2.51 28.68
CA ARG A 160 17.11 3.47 29.51
C ARG A 160 18.02 4.43 28.73
N ARG A 161 17.74 4.63 27.44
CA ARG A 161 18.44 5.57 26.56
C ARG A 161 17.74 6.92 26.56
N GLY A 162 17.78 7.62 27.69
CA GLY A 162 17.02 8.85 27.92
C GLY A 162 17.17 9.89 26.82
N TRP A 163 18.40 10.27 26.45
CA TRP A 163 18.66 11.25 25.38
C TRP A 163 18.05 10.87 24.02
N LEU A 164 18.16 9.59 23.64
CA LEU A 164 17.56 9.12 22.39
C LEU A 164 16.02 9.10 22.50
N ALA A 165 15.48 8.71 23.65
CA ALA A 165 14.05 8.70 23.88
C ALA A 165 13.44 10.11 23.75
N GLY A 166 14.09 11.10 24.35
CA GLY A 166 13.63 12.49 24.27
C GLY A 166 13.77 13.09 22.88
N LEU A 167 14.87 12.82 22.16
CA LEU A 167 15.04 13.22 20.76
C LEU A 167 13.90 12.69 19.89
N LEU A 168 13.61 11.39 19.99
CA LEU A 168 12.57 10.72 19.19
C LEU A 168 11.15 11.18 19.58
N LEU A 169 10.86 11.31 20.88
CA LEU A 169 9.57 11.81 21.35
C LEU A 169 9.39 13.30 21.04
N GLY A 170 10.45 14.11 21.10
CA GLY A 170 10.44 15.49 20.62
C GLY A 170 10.10 15.56 19.13
N GLY A 171 10.66 14.65 18.32
CA GLY A 171 10.30 14.49 16.91
C GLY A 171 8.80 14.21 16.69
N THR A 172 8.13 13.48 17.58
CA THR A 172 6.67 13.31 17.48
C THR A 172 5.91 14.62 17.62
N VAL A 173 6.40 15.54 18.47
CA VAL A 173 5.80 16.86 18.68
C VAL A 173 6.05 17.77 17.47
N VAL A 174 7.23 17.69 16.86
CA VAL A 174 7.54 18.40 15.60
C VAL A 174 6.56 18.03 14.49
N LEU A 175 6.23 16.74 14.38
CA LEU A 175 5.26 16.26 13.39
C LEU A 175 3.82 16.60 13.76
N LYS A 176 3.44 16.48 15.03
CA LYS A 176 2.12 16.87 15.52
C LYS A 176 2.23 17.47 16.92
N PRO A 177 2.04 18.79 17.09
CA PRO A 177 2.11 19.44 18.39
C PRO A 177 1.16 18.84 19.44
N THR A 178 0.02 18.29 18.99
CA THR A 178 -0.94 17.58 19.85
C THR A 178 -0.33 16.38 20.58
N ALA A 179 0.80 15.83 20.12
CA ALA A 179 1.53 14.76 20.81
C ALA A 179 2.03 15.15 22.22
N LEU A 180 2.09 16.44 22.55
CA LEU A 180 2.37 16.92 23.91
C LEU A 180 1.38 16.36 24.95
N MET A 181 0.15 16.00 24.54
CA MET A 181 -0.83 15.36 25.42
C MET A 181 -0.34 14.02 26.01
N PHE A 182 0.66 13.38 25.41
CA PHE A 182 1.20 12.11 25.89
C PHE A 182 2.24 12.28 27.02
N LEU A 183 2.71 13.50 27.30
CA LEU A 183 3.73 13.76 28.32
C LEU A 183 3.36 13.20 29.70
N PRO A 184 2.13 13.36 30.24
CA PRO A 184 1.75 12.76 31.52
C PRO A 184 1.88 11.24 31.52
N SER A 185 1.39 10.58 30.47
CA SER A 185 1.49 9.11 30.33
C SER A 185 2.93 8.64 30.24
N LEU A 186 3.78 9.34 29.48
CA LEU A 186 5.20 9.04 29.36
C LEU A 186 5.95 9.26 30.69
N ALA A 187 5.62 10.31 31.43
CA ALA A 187 6.16 10.58 32.76
C ALA A 187 5.79 9.46 33.74
N ILE A 188 4.52 9.02 33.76
CA ILE A 188 4.07 7.88 34.59
C ILE A 188 4.85 6.61 34.23
N LEU A 189 5.08 6.35 32.93
CA LEU A 189 5.85 5.18 32.46
C LEU A 189 7.32 5.19 32.89
N ALA A 190 7.89 6.36 33.15
CA ALA A 190 9.27 6.58 33.56
C ALA A 190 9.44 6.92 35.05
N SER A 191 8.34 7.13 35.80
CA SER A 191 8.30 7.62 37.19
C SER A 191 8.90 6.70 38.27
N ARG A 192 9.53 5.58 37.92
CA ARG A 192 10.18 4.72 38.93
C ARG A 192 11.45 5.44 39.40
N ARG A 193 11.71 5.46 40.72
CA ARG A 193 12.91 6.11 41.30
C ARG A 193 14.21 5.74 40.58
N ARG A 194 14.36 4.47 40.17
CA ARG A 194 15.53 3.95 39.44
C ARG A 194 15.66 4.47 38.00
N ASP A 195 14.61 5.06 37.43
CA ASP A 195 14.55 5.52 36.05
C ASP A 195 14.52 7.08 35.96
N LEU A 196 14.59 7.81 37.08
CA LEU A 196 14.58 9.28 37.10
C LEU A 196 15.70 9.92 36.25
N PRO A 197 16.97 9.46 36.28
CA PRO A 197 17.99 10.02 35.40
C PRO A 197 17.69 9.80 33.91
N VAL A 198 17.01 8.71 33.56
CA VAL A 198 16.58 8.43 32.18
C VAL A 198 15.50 9.42 31.78
N LEU A 199 14.52 9.66 32.65
CA LEU A 199 13.47 10.65 32.43
C LEU A 199 14.06 12.05 32.26
N LEU A 200 14.98 12.48 33.13
CA LEU A 200 15.60 13.81 33.05
C LEU A 200 16.40 13.99 31.74
N ARG A 201 17.14 12.96 31.30
CA ARG A 201 17.82 13.01 29.99
C ARG A 201 16.83 13.07 28.82
N ALA A 202 15.72 12.32 28.91
CA ALA A 202 14.68 12.38 27.90
C ALA A 202 14.04 13.77 27.84
N LEU A 203 13.68 14.34 28.99
CA LEU A 203 13.20 15.72 29.08
C LEU A 203 14.23 16.69 28.49
N GLY A 204 15.51 16.57 28.86
CA GLY A 204 16.58 17.40 28.32
C GLY A 204 16.65 17.40 26.79
N SER A 205 16.80 16.23 26.15
CA SER A 205 16.82 16.15 24.67
C SER A 205 15.50 16.58 24.03
N GLY A 206 14.36 16.22 24.64
CA GLY A 206 13.05 16.59 24.12
C GLY A 206 12.89 18.11 24.11
N THR A 207 13.26 18.77 25.21
CA THR A 207 13.31 20.23 25.32
C THR A 207 14.24 20.84 24.28
N LEU A 208 15.43 20.28 24.04
CA LEU A 208 16.32 20.79 22.97
C LEU A 208 15.67 20.73 21.58
N VAL A 209 14.95 19.64 21.27
CA VAL A 209 14.18 19.54 20.01
C VAL A 209 13.07 20.59 19.95
N LEU A 210 12.34 20.79 21.06
CA LEU A 210 11.27 21.80 21.11
C LEU A 210 11.81 23.23 21.03
N LEU A 211 12.99 23.51 21.58
CA LEU A 211 13.66 24.80 21.44
C LEU A 211 14.11 25.04 20.00
N ALA A 212 14.63 24.02 19.32
CA ALA A 212 14.97 24.12 17.90
C ALA A 212 13.72 24.35 17.04
N LEU A 213 12.62 23.64 17.32
CA LEU A 213 11.33 23.86 16.67
C LEU A 213 10.80 25.28 16.93
N ALA A 214 10.86 25.74 18.18
CA ALA A 214 10.43 27.08 18.57
C ALA A 214 11.25 28.17 17.87
N ALA A 215 12.57 27.98 17.75
CA ALA A 215 13.43 28.90 17.00
C ALA A 215 13.09 28.92 15.50
N ALA A 216 12.90 27.74 14.89
CA ALA A 216 12.49 27.64 13.48
C ALA A 216 11.13 28.29 13.24
N ASN A 217 10.15 28.01 14.09
CA ASN A 217 8.81 28.60 14.04
C ASN A 217 8.83 30.11 14.24
N TRP A 218 9.67 30.60 15.15
CA TRP A 218 9.84 32.04 15.36
C TRP A 218 10.43 32.70 14.11
N ALA A 219 11.46 32.11 13.50
CA ALA A 219 12.06 32.61 12.27
C ALA A 219 11.06 32.62 11.09
N LEU A 220 10.32 31.52 10.91
CA LEU A 220 9.43 31.33 9.75
C LEU A 220 8.07 32.02 9.90
N PHE A 221 7.47 31.96 11.09
CA PHE A 221 6.09 32.39 11.33
C PHE A 221 5.96 33.54 12.33
N GLY A 222 7.04 33.90 13.03
CA GLY A 222 7.10 35.10 13.87
C GLY A 222 6.76 34.85 15.34
N LYS A 223 6.36 33.63 15.70
CA LYS A 223 6.16 33.22 17.10
C LYS A 223 6.66 31.80 17.35
N PRO A 224 7.26 31.51 18.51
CA PRO A 224 7.83 30.19 18.78
C PRO A 224 6.79 29.07 18.90
N TRP A 225 5.54 29.39 19.24
CA TRP A 225 4.44 28.43 19.35
C TRP A 225 3.54 28.37 18.10
N TRP A 226 3.84 29.15 17.05
CA TRP A 226 3.10 29.08 15.79
C TRP A 226 3.72 28.06 14.85
N ALA A 227 2.89 27.27 14.19
CA ALA A 227 3.29 26.43 13.06
C ALA A 227 2.58 26.92 11.79
N GLY A 228 2.86 26.28 10.65
CA GLY A 228 2.13 26.56 9.40
C GLY A 228 0.61 26.47 9.55
N TYR A 229 0.12 25.58 10.44
CA TYR A 229 -1.30 25.46 10.79
C TYR A 229 -1.94 26.70 11.44
N ASN A 230 -1.16 27.62 12.02
CA ASN A 230 -1.68 28.86 12.60
C ASN A 230 -1.75 30.01 11.58
N ARG A 231 -1.11 29.84 10.42
CA ARG A 231 -0.99 30.86 9.39
C ARG A 231 -1.35 30.32 8.01
N VAL A 232 -2.34 29.42 7.94
CA VAL A 232 -2.75 28.81 6.68
C VAL A 232 -3.31 29.88 5.76
N LEU A 233 -2.78 29.97 4.53
CA LEU A 233 -3.34 30.87 3.53
C LEU A 233 -4.64 30.24 3.00
N VAL A 234 -5.74 30.95 3.08
CA VAL A 234 -7.06 30.54 2.59
C VAL A 234 -7.62 31.65 1.71
N VAL A 235 -8.73 31.42 1.03
CA VAL A 235 -9.44 32.45 0.26
C VAL A 235 -10.88 32.49 0.75
N VAL A 236 -11.40 33.68 1.04
CA VAL A 236 -12.78 33.88 1.51
C VAL A 236 -13.39 35.04 0.75
N GLY A 237 -14.45 34.76 -0.01
CA GLY A 237 -15.08 35.75 -0.87
C GLY A 237 -14.22 36.22 -2.06
N GLY A 238 -13.14 35.51 -2.40
CA GLY A 238 -12.17 35.87 -3.44
C GLY A 238 -10.92 36.57 -2.89
N GLU A 239 -10.90 36.89 -1.60
CA GLU A 239 -9.78 37.57 -0.95
C GLU A 239 -8.92 36.59 -0.15
N PRO A 240 -7.58 36.62 -0.31
CA PRO A 240 -6.66 35.85 0.53
C PRO A 240 -6.78 36.24 2.00
N GLN A 241 -6.88 35.24 2.88
CA GLN A 241 -6.92 35.42 4.32
C GLN A 241 -6.02 34.41 5.04
N VAL A 242 -5.73 34.68 6.31
CA VAL A 242 -4.94 33.78 7.16
C VAL A 242 -5.89 33.07 8.14
N ALA A 243 -5.94 31.75 8.06
CA ALA A 243 -6.73 30.90 8.96
C ALA A 243 -5.86 30.19 10.01
N ASP A 244 -6.41 30.07 11.22
CA ASP A 244 -5.86 29.23 12.29
C ASP A 244 -6.65 27.92 12.43
N VAL A 245 -5.98 26.80 12.20
CA VAL A 245 -6.54 25.46 12.33
C VAL A 245 -6.89 25.10 13.78
N SER A 246 -6.45 25.87 14.79
CA SER A 246 -6.96 25.69 16.16
C SER A 246 -8.48 25.80 16.25
N ASN A 247 -9.10 26.59 15.36
CA ASN A 247 -10.56 26.78 15.30
C ASN A 247 -11.31 25.51 14.86
N ALA A 248 -10.60 24.54 14.28
CA ALA A 248 -11.12 23.22 13.91
C ALA A 248 -11.41 22.31 15.11
N PHE A 249 -10.97 22.68 16.33
CA PHE A 249 -11.23 21.95 17.58
C PHE A 249 -12.52 22.42 18.29
N SER A 250 -13.56 22.67 17.50
CA SER A 250 -14.83 23.26 17.93
C SER A 250 -16.00 22.27 17.94
N VAL A 251 -15.81 21.03 17.49
CA VAL A 251 -16.89 20.02 17.44
C VAL A 251 -17.40 19.71 18.86
N PRO A 252 -18.74 19.69 19.08
CA PRO A 252 -19.31 19.27 20.34
C PRO A 252 -18.85 17.86 20.74
N LEU A 253 -18.45 17.67 22.00
CA LEU A 253 -17.81 16.43 22.44
C LEU A 253 -18.66 15.18 22.17
N GLY A 254 -19.98 15.24 22.36
CA GLY A 254 -20.88 14.10 22.13
C GLY A 254 -20.94 13.66 20.66
N GLU A 255 -21.05 14.62 19.74
CA GLU A 255 -21.01 14.38 18.29
C GLU A 255 -19.64 13.85 17.88
N GLY A 256 -18.59 14.48 18.41
CA GLY A 256 -17.20 14.07 18.27
C GLY A 256 -16.95 12.62 18.66
N LEU A 257 -17.41 12.21 19.84
CA LEU A 257 -17.29 10.83 20.34
C LEU A 257 -18.06 9.84 19.47
N LYS A 258 -19.28 10.21 19.03
CA LYS A 258 -20.06 9.38 18.11
C LYS A 258 -19.33 9.18 16.78
N SER A 259 -18.80 10.26 16.22
CA SER A 259 -18.03 10.23 14.97
C SER A 259 -16.75 9.42 15.12
N LEU A 260 -15.99 9.64 16.20
CA LEU A 260 -14.77 8.91 16.50
C LEU A 260 -15.03 7.42 16.78
N TRP A 261 -16.20 7.05 17.29
CA TRP A 261 -16.57 5.64 17.49
C TRP A 261 -16.99 4.95 16.19
N SER A 262 -17.98 5.50 15.48
CA SER A 262 -18.70 4.81 14.39
C SER A 262 -18.71 5.54 13.04
N GLY A 263 -17.99 6.65 12.90
CA GLY A 263 -17.86 7.33 11.62
C GLY A 263 -16.91 6.60 10.66
N PRO A 264 -16.73 7.09 9.42
CA PRO A 264 -15.98 6.41 8.37
C PRO A 264 -14.52 6.08 8.71
N PHE A 265 -13.95 6.88 9.62
CA PHE A 265 -12.59 6.71 10.14
C PHE A 265 -12.59 6.38 11.65
N GLY A 266 -13.68 5.79 12.15
CA GLY A 266 -13.89 5.52 13.57
C GLY A 266 -13.12 4.31 14.12
N ILE A 267 -12.99 4.27 15.45
CA ILE A 267 -12.31 3.20 16.21
C ILE A 267 -12.98 1.85 15.97
N ARG A 268 -14.32 1.80 15.95
CA ARG A 268 -15.08 0.55 15.92
C ARG A 268 -14.66 -0.34 14.77
N ASP A 269 -14.48 0.24 13.58
CA ASP A 269 -14.22 -0.52 12.35
C ASP A 269 -12.72 -0.60 12.03
N ARG A 270 -11.95 0.45 12.34
CA ARG A 270 -10.52 0.51 11.99
C ARG A 270 -9.58 -0.03 13.06
N LEU A 271 -10.00 -0.06 14.33
CA LEU A 271 -9.16 -0.43 15.48
C LEU A 271 -9.78 -1.54 16.34
N THR A 272 -10.76 -2.29 15.83
CA THR A 272 -11.52 -3.33 16.57
C THR A 272 -10.61 -4.32 17.29
N LEU A 273 -9.50 -4.71 16.66
CA LEU A 273 -8.58 -5.69 17.23
C LEU A 273 -7.99 -5.23 18.57
N MET A 274 -7.91 -3.92 18.80
CA MET A 274 -7.34 -3.38 20.02
C MET A 274 -8.23 -3.63 21.25
N PHE A 275 -9.52 -3.95 21.08
CA PHE A 275 -10.37 -4.41 22.19
C PHE A 275 -9.92 -5.75 22.77
N PHE A 276 -9.20 -6.58 21.99
CA PHE A 276 -8.58 -7.80 22.52
C PHE A 276 -7.44 -7.51 23.50
N ALA A 277 -7.01 -6.25 23.66
CA ALA A 277 -6.06 -5.87 24.71
C ALA A 277 -6.67 -5.84 26.12
N VAL A 278 -8.00 -5.82 26.27
CA VAL A 278 -8.68 -5.69 27.57
C VAL A 278 -8.29 -6.81 28.56
N PRO A 279 -8.32 -8.11 28.22
CA PRO A 279 -7.87 -9.18 29.12
C PRO A 279 -6.41 -9.01 29.56
N GLY A 280 -5.56 -8.56 28.63
CA GLY A 280 -4.16 -8.27 28.89
C GLY A 280 -3.96 -7.07 29.83
N LEU A 281 -4.76 -6.01 29.70
CA LEU A 281 -4.73 -4.87 30.63
C LEU A 281 -5.11 -5.32 32.04
N LEU A 282 -6.17 -6.12 32.18
CA LEU A 282 -6.58 -6.70 33.48
C LEU A 282 -5.46 -7.54 34.07
N ARG A 283 -4.80 -8.39 33.26
CA ARG A 283 -3.66 -9.18 33.71
C ARG A 283 -2.44 -8.33 34.10
N LEU A 284 -2.24 -7.22 33.41
CA LEU A 284 -1.18 -6.24 33.65
C LEU A 284 -1.52 -5.24 34.76
N TRP A 285 -2.66 -5.38 35.45
CA TRP A 285 -3.03 -4.51 36.59
C TRP A 285 -1.95 -4.47 37.69
N THR A 286 -1.24 -5.58 37.90
CA THR A 286 -0.06 -5.64 38.79
C THR A 286 1.07 -4.68 38.39
N ARG A 287 1.07 -4.23 37.13
CA ARG A 287 1.92 -3.15 36.59
C ARG A 287 1.11 -1.86 36.43
N TRP A 288 0.37 -1.47 37.47
CA TRP A 288 -0.61 -0.37 37.46
C TRP A 288 -0.14 0.91 36.77
N ARG A 289 1.12 1.33 36.93
CA ARG A 289 1.67 2.53 36.26
C ARG A 289 1.56 2.44 34.73
N TYR A 290 1.83 1.27 34.16
CA TYR A 290 1.69 1.07 32.71
C TYR A 290 0.22 1.09 32.29
N VAL A 291 -0.67 0.46 33.06
CA VAL A 291 -2.11 0.47 32.79
C VAL A 291 -2.65 1.90 32.87
N LEU A 292 -2.34 2.63 33.94
CA LEU A 292 -2.73 4.02 34.13
C LEU A 292 -2.22 4.91 32.99
N ALA A 293 -0.94 4.80 32.62
CA ALA A 293 -0.39 5.57 31.51
C ALA A 293 -1.07 5.27 30.17
N THR A 294 -1.41 4.00 29.93
CA THR A 294 -2.11 3.58 28.70
C THR A 294 -3.54 4.12 28.67
N LEU A 295 -4.29 3.97 29.75
CA LEU A 295 -5.65 4.51 29.86
C LEU A 295 -5.69 6.03 29.79
N LEU A 296 -4.73 6.71 30.43
CA LEU A 296 -4.60 8.17 30.38
C LEU A 296 -4.28 8.65 28.96
N ALA A 297 -3.38 7.97 28.25
CA ALA A 297 -3.07 8.34 26.86
C ALA A 297 -4.29 8.19 25.94
N LEU A 298 -5.05 7.08 26.09
CA LEU A 298 -6.29 6.86 25.35
C LEU A 298 -7.34 7.92 25.67
N ALA A 299 -7.58 8.20 26.95
CA ALA A 299 -8.56 9.18 27.39
C ALA A 299 -8.22 10.59 26.88
N LEU A 300 -6.96 11.02 26.96
CA LEU A 300 -6.52 12.34 26.47
C LEU A 300 -6.64 12.44 24.94
N SER A 301 -6.20 11.41 24.20
CA SER A 301 -6.31 11.40 22.74
C SER A 301 -7.77 11.41 22.28
N ILE A 302 -8.63 10.59 22.88
CA ILE A 302 -10.06 10.57 22.56
C ILE A 302 -10.70 11.91 22.91
N GLY A 303 -10.42 12.47 24.09
CA GLY A 303 -10.98 13.75 24.53
C GLY A 303 -10.58 14.94 23.64
N ILE A 304 -9.33 14.98 23.19
CA ILE A 304 -8.83 16.05 22.31
C ILE A 304 -9.38 15.87 20.88
N PHE A 305 -9.23 14.68 20.28
CA PHE A 305 -9.57 14.49 18.87
C PHE A 305 -11.06 14.26 18.61
N ALA A 306 -11.87 13.97 19.63
CA ALA A 306 -13.32 14.05 19.50
C ALA A 306 -13.77 15.47 19.14
N LYS A 307 -13.06 16.51 19.59
CA LYS A 307 -13.40 17.90 19.26
C LYS A 307 -12.93 18.36 17.87
N TYR A 308 -12.20 17.53 17.15
CA TYR A 308 -11.55 17.91 15.90
C TYR A 308 -12.43 17.59 14.68
N GLN A 309 -12.73 18.60 13.85
CA GLN A 309 -13.64 18.43 12.70
C GLN A 309 -13.11 17.50 11.61
N TRP A 310 -11.79 17.41 11.46
CA TRP A 310 -11.13 16.57 10.46
C TRP A 310 -10.54 15.30 11.08
N TYR A 311 -11.23 14.72 12.08
CA TYR A 311 -10.73 13.54 12.79
C TYR A 311 -10.51 12.34 11.86
N GLY A 312 -9.68 11.41 12.35
CA GLY A 312 -9.48 10.08 11.79
C GLY A 312 -8.76 9.17 12.80
N ASP A 313 -8.91 7.85 12.66
CA ASP A 313 -8.25 6.86 13.53
C ASP A 313 -6.72 7.07 13.64
N ARG A 314 -6.10 7.60 12.58
CA ARG A 314 -4.67 7.92 12.50
C ARG A 314 -4.13 8.81 13.61
N PHE A 315 -4.96 9.72 14.14
CA PHE A 315 -4.57 10.57 15.26
C PHE A 315 -4.45 9.80 16.60
N LEU A 316 -5.07 8.62 16.68
CA LEU A 316 -5.10 7.79 17.89
C LEU A 316 -4.00 6.72 17.90
N TRP A 317 -3.31 6.47 16.79
CA TRP A 317 -2.35 5.36 16.69
C TRP A 317 -1.25 5.39 17.77
N PRO A 318 -0.66 6.54 18.15
CA PRO A 318 0.29 6.57 19.27
C PRO A 318 -0.32 6.08 20.59
N ALA A 319 -1.56 6.49 20.91
CA ALA A 319 -2.26 6.03 22.10
C ALA A 319 -2.55 4.53 22.05
N PHE A 320 -3.01 4.03 20.89
CA PHE A 320 -3.26 2.60 20.68
C PHE A 320 -1.99 1.75 20.62
N ALA A 321 -0.85 2.32 20.21
CA ALA A 321 0.44 1.64 20.26
C ALA A 321 0.81 1.23 21.70
N LEU A 322 0.35 1.99 22.70
CA LEU A 322 0.50 1.64 24.11
C LEU A 322 -0.31 0.40 24.51
N LEU A 323 -1.33 -0.02 23.76
CA LEU A 323 -2.08 -1.26 23.99
C LEU A 323 -1.34 -2.51 23.48
N THR A 324 -0.32 -2.37 22.62
CA THR A 324 0.38 -3.52 22.02
C THR A 324 0.91 -4.53 23.07
N PRO A 325 1.52 -4.12 24.20
CA PRO A 325 1.92 -5.07 25.24
C PRO A 325 0.75 -5.80 25.89
N ALA A 326 -0.37 -5.12 26.14
CA ALA A 326 -1.58 -5.76 26.66
C ALA A 326 -2.17 -6.74 25.66
N LEU A 327 -2.22 -6.39 24.36
CA LEU A 327 -2.61 -7.31 23.29
C LEU A 327 -1.70 -8.55 23.27
N ALA A 328 -0.38 -8.38 23.43
CA ALA A 328 0.55 -9.50 23.51
C ALA A 328 0.28 -10.42 24.71
N VAL A 329 -0.03 -9.85 25.88
CA VAL A 329 -0.41 -10.64 27.06
C VAL A 329 -1.73 -11.37 26.83
N SER A 330 -2.71 -10.76 26.17
CA SER A 330 -3.94 -11.45 25.78
C SER A 330 -3.66 -12.67 24.87
N PHE A 331 -2.79 -12.52 23.87
CA PHE A 331 -2.38 -13.64 23.02
C PHE A 331 -1.65 -14.74 23.79
N GLU A 332 -0.81 -14.38 24.76
CA GLU A 332 -0.18 -15.33 25.67
C GLU A 332 -1.22 -16.06 26.52
N LEU A 333 -2.22 -15.35 27.09
CA LEU A 333 -3.28 -15.94 27.90
C LEU A 333 -4.09 -16.96 27.11
N VAL A 334 -4.44 -16.63 25.86
CA VAL A 334 -5.10 -17.55 24.93
C VAL A 334 -4.20 -18.76 24.70
N ALA A 335 -2.94 -18.57 24.28
CA ALA A 335 -2.01 -19.68 24.04
C ALA A 335 -1.82 -20.59 25.27
N ALA A 336 -1.73 -20.01 26.47
CA ALA A 336 -1.60 -20.74 27.72
C ALA A 336 -2.88 -21.47 28.12
N GLY A 337 -4.06 -20.87 27.87
CA GLY A 337 -5.37 -21.51 28.05
C GLY A 337 -5.51 -22.74 27.15
N LEU A 338 -5.15 -22.59 25.88
CA LEU A 338 -5.11 -23.67 24.90
C LEU A 338 -4.16 -24.79 25.32
N ALA A 339 -2.97 -24.45 25.85
CA ALA A 339 -2.02 -25.43 26.37
C ALA A 339 -2.50 -26.15 27.65
N ARG A 340 -3.31 -25.49 28.49
CA ARG A 340 -3.92 -26.10 29.69
C ARG A 340 -5.07 -27.03 29.33
N LEU A 341 -5.94 -26.63 28.40
CA LEU A 341 -7.01 -27.49 27.87
C LEU A 341 -6.41 -28.77 27.27
N ARG A 342 -5.31 -28.66 26.51
CA ARG A 342 -4.56 -29.81 26.00
C ARG A 342 -4.05 -30.75 27.09
N ARG A 343 -3.65 -30.22 28.26
CA ARG A 343 -3.15 -31.04 29.38
C ARG A 343 -4.27 -31.72 30.17
N ARG A 344 -5.43 -31.05 30.31
CA ARG A 344 -6.59 -31.57 31.05
C ARG A 344 -7.42 -32.58 30.24
N ALA A 345 -7.43 -32.47 28.92
CA ALA A 345 -8.08 -33.45 28.05
C ALA A 345 -7.24 -34.74 27.99
N ALA A 346 -7.31 -35.55 29.04
CA ALA A 346 -6.48 -36.76 29.22
C ALA A 346 -6.74 -37.89 28.18
N GLY A 347 -7.79 -37.78 27.35
CA GLY A 347 -8.04 -38.72 26.24
C GLY A 347 -7.98 -38.08 24.84
N PHE A 348 -8.07 -36.75 24.74
CA PHE A 348 -8.14 -36.03 23.48
C PHE A 348 -6.98 -35.03 23.43
N ARG A 349 -5.99 -35.27 22.58
CA ARG A 349 -4.83 -34.38 22.39
C ARG A 349 -5.09 -33.45 21.20
N PRO A 350 -5.94 -32.41 21.29
CA PRO A 350 -6.08 -31.48 20.18
C PRO A 350 -4.71 -30.84 19.94
N ARG A 351 -4.26 -30.93 18.70
CA ARG A 351 -2.97 -30.38 18.30
C ARG A 351 -3.06 -28.84 18.32
N PRO A 352 -2.00 -28.09 18.69
CA PRO A 352 -2.03 -26.63 18.85
C PRO A 352 -2.65 -25.90 17.66
N ALA A 353 -2.34 -26.34 16.44
CA ALA A 353 -2.97 -25.84 15.23
C ALA A 353 -4.50 -25.91 15.21
N ALA A 354 -5.14 -26.91 15.83
CA ALA A 354 -6.61 -27.04 15.87
C ALA A 354 -7.24 -25.90 16.67
N LEU A 355 -6.60 -25.56 17.78
CA LEU A 355 -7.04 -24.46 18.63
C LEU A 355 -6.81 -23.10 17.97
N VAL A 356 -5.74 -22.97 17.18
CA VAL A 356 -5.51 -21.79 16.32
C VAL A 356 -6.59 -21.66 15.26
N GLY A 357 -6.97 -22.77 14.62
CA GLY A 357 -8.06 -22.77 13.65
C GLY A 357 -9.39 -22.32 14.25
N VAL A 358 -9.74 -22.83 15.44
CA VAL A 358 -10.94 -22.39 16.17
C VAL A 358 -10.85 -20.91 16.54
N ALA A 359 -9.71 -20.45 17.06
CA ALA A 359 -9.53 -19.04 17.42
C ALA A 359 -9.63 -18.11 16.20
N ALA A 360 -9.00 -18.48 15.07
CA ALA A 360 -9.09 -17.75 13.81
C ALA A 360 -10.54 -17.66 13.30
N GLY A 361 -11.27 -18.78 13.30
CA GLY A 361 -12.69 -18.80 12.95
C GLY A 361 -13.53 -17.91 13.86
N ALA A 362 -13.30 -17.95 15.17
CA ALA A 362 -14.00 -17.10 16.13
C ALA A 362 -13.73 -15.60 15.91
N VAL A 363 -12.51 -15.22 15.50
CA VAL A 363 -12.22 -13.82 15.17
C VAL A 363 -12.89 -13.40 13.87
N LEU A 364 -12.89 -14.24 12.83
CA LEU A 364 -13.62 -13.92 11.61
C LEU A 364 -15.12 -13.76 11.90
N LEU A 365 -15.69 -14.65 12.73
CA LEU A 365 -17.07 -14.53 13.19
C LEU A 365 -17.32 -13.21 13.94
N ALA A 366 -16.47 -12.85 14.90
CA ALA A 366 -16.59 -11.58 15.61
C ALA A 366 -16.49 -10.36 14.68
N SER A 367 -15.65 -10.44 13.65
CA SER A 367 -15.47 -9.38 12.64
C SER A 367 -16.68 -9.26 11.70
N LEU A 368 -17.32 -10.38 11.40
CA LEU A 368 -18.58 -10.42 10.62
C LEU A 368 -19.73 -9.83 11.44
N VAL A 369 -19.86 -10.21 12.71
CA VAL A 369 -20.91 -9.71 13.62
C VAL A 369 -20.72 -8.22 13.96
N GLY A 370 -19.47 -7.77 14.13
CA GLY A 370 -19.16 -6.40 14.51
C GLY A 370 -19.31 -5.37 13.38
N GLY A 371 -19.19 -5.80 12.12
CA GLY A 371 -19.11 -4.88 10.98
C GLY A 371 -20.43 -4.64 10.23
N GLY A 372 -21.58 -4.66 10.91
CA GLY A 372 -22.88 -4.31 10.32
C GLY A 372 -23.74 -5.52 9.92
N ARG A 373 -24.80 -5.28 9.14
CA ARG A 373 -25.64 -6.34 8.58
C ARG A 373 -24.84 -7.16 7.57
N LEU A 374 -24.94 -8.48 7.66
CA LEU A 374 -24.13 -9.39 6.85
C LEU A 374 -24.60 -9.38 5.40
N GLU A 375 -25.89 -9.11 5.21
CA GLU A 375 -26.59 -9.02 3.93
C GLU A 375 -26.05 -7.91 3.04
N ASP A 376 -25.63 -6.78 3.65
CA ASP A 376 -25.07 -5.64 2.91
C ASP A 376 -23.61 -5.86 2.48
N ARG A 377 -22.96 -6.87 3.06
CA ARG A 377 -21.51 -7.09 2.92
C ARG A 377 -21.13 -8.33 2.12
N TRP A 378 -22.00 -9.33 2.08
CA TRP A 378 -21.67 -10.59 1.42
C TRP A 378 -21.81 -10.45 -0.10
N PRO A 379 -20.76 -10.67 -0.89
CA PRO A 379 -20.85 -10.52 -2.32
C PRO A 379 -21.72 -11.64 -2.90
N LYS A 380 -22.72 -11.23 -3.68
CA LYS A 380 -23.53 -12.12 -4.51
C LYS A 380 -22.79 -12.37 -5.82
N ASP A 381 -21.68 -13.11 -5.74
CA ASP A 381 -20.82 -13.43 -6.88
C ASP A 381 -21.18 -14.79 -7.51
N GLY A 382 -20.36 -15.31 -8.44
CA GLY A 382 -20.60 -16.62 -9.04
C GLY A 382 -20.60 -17.78 -8.03
N ALA A 383 -19.84 -17.68 -6.93
CA ALA A 383 -19.83 -18.70 -5.89
C ALA A 383 -21.15 -18.73 -5.12
N TYR A 384 -21.68 -17.55 -4.77
CA TYR A 384 -23.01 -17.42 -4.15
C TYR A 384 -24.11 -18.03 -5.03
N HIS A 385 -24.23 -17.57 -6.28
CA HIS A 385 -25.32 -18.01 -7.16
C HIS A 385 -25.22 -19.51 -7.48
N GLY A 386 -24.02 -20.00 -7.78
CA GLY A 386 -23.82 -21.42 -8.08
C GLY A 386 -24.09 -22.33 -6.87
N ALA A 387 -23.71 -21.91 -5.66
CA ALA A 387 -23.98 -22.66 -4.44
C ALA A 387 -25.48 -22.71 -4.12
N THR A 388 -26.17 -21.56 -4.20
CA THR A 388 -27.61 -21.47 -3.93
C THR A 388 -28.43 -22.24 -4.96
N ALA A 389 -28.09 -22.15 -6.25
CA ALA A 389 -28.80 -22.91 -7.27
C ALA A 389 -28.66 -24.42 -7.05
N LEU A 390 -27.43 -24.88 -6.79
CA LEU A 390 -27.16 -26.29 -6.53
C LEU A 390 -27.82 -26.78 -5.24
N ALA A 391 -27.91 -25.93 -4.20
CA ALA A 391 -28.62 -26.23 -2.96
C ALA A 391 -30.12 -26.48 -3.18
N GLN A 392 -30.70 -25.89 -4.24
CA GLN A 392 -32.08 -26.11 -4.67
C GLN A 392 -32.21 -27.22 -5.73
N GLY A 393 -31.14 -27.96 -6.02
CA GLY A 393 -31.13 -29.01 -7.04
C GLY A 393 -31.17 -28.47 -8.47
N GLN A 394 -30.85 -27.20 -8.69
CA GLN A 394 -30.84 -26.56 -10.00
C GLN A 394 -29.41 -26.26 -10.46
N LEU A 395 -29.13 -26.46 -11.74
CA LEU A 395 -27.88 -26.00 -12.38
C LEU A 395 -28.08 -24.70 -13.17
N GLU A 396 -29.30 -24.50 -13.68
CA GLU A 396 -29.71 -23.32 -14.44
C GLU A 396 -30.06 -22.17 -13.49
N LEU A 397 -29.28 -21.08 -13.54
CA LEU A 397 -29.47 -19.96 -12.63
C LEU A 397 -30.83 -19.27 -12.81
N ARG A 398 -31.38 -19.27 -14.03
CA ARG A 398 -32.70 -18.69 -14.33
C ARG A 398 -33.86 -19.38 -13.61
N ASN A 399 -33.69 -20.65 -13.21
CA ASN A 399 -34.71 -21.38 -12.47
C ASN A 399 -34.78 -20.97 -10.99
N VAL A 400 -33.78 -20.23 -10.50
CA VAL A 400 -33.60 -19.91 -9.08
C VAL A 400 -33.61 -18.41 -8.84
N PHE A 401 -33.02 -17.64 -9.76
CA PHE A 401 -32.91 -16.19 -9.64
C PHE A 401 -33.67 -15.50 -10.76
N PRO A 402 -34.41 -14.43 -10.43
CA PRO A 402 -35.09 -13.65 -11.45
C PRO A 402 -34.08 -12.91 -12.33
N GLU A 403 -34.43 -12.69 -13.60
CA GLU A 403 -33.50 -12.18 -14.61
C GLU A 403 -32.90 -10.81 -14.25
N HIS A 404 -33.63 -9.95 -13.55
CA HIS A 404 -33.13 -8.64 -13.11
C HIS A 404 -32.00 -8.72 -12.07
N GLU A 405 -31.88 -9.81 -11.30
CA GLU A 405 -30.74 -10.03 -10.40
C GLU A 405 -29.49 -10.51 -11.13
N LEU A 406 -29.69 -11.22 -12.25
CA LEU A 406 -28.62 -11.82 -13.05
C LEU A 406 -28.10 -10.86 -14.14
N ALA A 407 -28.97 -10.07 -14.77
CA ALA A 407 -28.64 -9.21 -15.91
C ALA A 407 -27.51 -8.18 -15.66
N PRO A 408 -27.46 -7.45 -14.52
CA PRO A 408 -26.38 -6.48 -14.24
C PRO A 408 -25.00 -7.12 -14.06
N ARG A 409 -24.92 -8.46 -14.00
CA ARG A 409 -23.70 -9.23 -13.66
C ARG A 409 -23.27 -10.20 -14.76
N ARG A 410 -23.84 -10.06 -15.96
CA ARG A 410 -23.45 -10.84 -17.15
C ARG A 410 -21.96 -10.69 -17.41
N GLY A 411 -21.25 -11.80 -17.59
CA GLY A 411 -19.79 -11.81 -17.78
C GLY A 411 -18.96 -11.88 -16.49
N LEU A 412 -19.46 -11.37 -15.36
CA LEU A 412 -18.74 -11.39 -14.07
C LEU A 412 -19.12 -12.58 -13.18
N ALA A 413 -20.40 -12.96 -13.12
CA ALA A 413 -20.90 -13.99 -12.21
C ALA A 413 -21.39 -15.28 -12.90
N TRP A 414 -21.72 -15.24 -14.19
CA TRP A 414 -22.28 -16.37 -14.93
C TRP A 414 -21.99 -16.29 -16.44
N GLY A 415 -22.09 -17.44 -17.12
CA GLY A 415 -21.77 -17.61 -18.54
C GLY A 415 -22.86 -18.42 -19.25
N GLU A 416 -23.00 -18.17 -20.54
CA GLU A 416 -24.00 -18.82 -21.39
C GLU A 416 -23.43 -20.13 -21.94
N ARG A 417 -24.15 -21.23 -21.72
CA ARG A 417 -23.79 -22.55 -22.25
C ARG A 417 -24.04 -22.57 -23.76
N ALA A 418 -23.29 -23.38 -24.50
CA ALA A 418 -23.67 -23.78 -25.85
C ALA A 418 -25.05 -24.49 -25.78
N GLY A 419 -26.13 -23.75 -26.03
CA GLY A 419 -27.51 -24.16 -25.76
C GLY A 419 -28.37 -23.16 -24.96
N GLY A 420 -27.86 -21.97 -24.58
CA GLY A 420 -28.67 -20.86 -24.05
C GLY A 420 -28.96 -20.87 -22.53
N GLY A 421 -28.45 -21.85 -21.79
CA GLY A 421 -28.57 -21.91 -20.32
C GLY A 421 -27.55 -21.05 -19.58
N TRP A 422 -27.90 -20.51 -18.41
CA TRP A 422 -27.07 -19.63 -17.59
C TRP A 422 -26.45 -20.43 -16.43
N LEU A 423 -25.13 -20.64 -16.50
CA LEU A 423 -24.36 -21.34 -15.46
C LEU A 423 -23.48 -20.36 -14.69
N ALA A 424 -23.30 -20.59 -13.39
CA ALA A 424 -22.39 -19.79 -12.58
C ALA A 424 -20.94 -19.86 -13.12
N ARG A 425 -20.25 -18.71 -13.21
CA ARG A 425 -18.83 -18.60 -13.60
C ARG A 425 -17.91 -18.93 -12.43
N VAL A 426 -18.11 -20.10 -11.84
CA VAL A 426 -17.31 -20.61 -10.73
C VAL A 426 -17.02 -22.08 -10.93
N SER A 427 -15.93 -22.58 -10.33
CA SER A 427 -15.65 -24.01 -10.33
C SER A 427 -16.81 -24.81 -9.71
N PRO A 428 -17.25 -25.92 -10.33
CA PRO A 428 -18.27 -26.80 -9.78
C PRO A 428 -17.93 -27.29 -8.36
N VAL A 429 -16.65 -27.49 -8.03
CA VAL A 429 -16.22 -27.87 -6.68
C VAL A 429 -16.58 -26.82 -5.65
N VAL A 430 -16.44 -25.54 -6.00
CA VAL A 430 -16.79 -24.44 -5.09
C VAL A 430 -18.29 -24.47 -4.82
N SER A 431 -19.12 -24.60 -5.86
CA SER A 431 -20.57 -24.71 -5.71
C SER A 431 -20.99 -25.93 -4.90
N VAL A 432 -20.39 -27.10 -5.14
CA VAL A 432 -20.67 -28.35 -4.41
C VAL A 432 -20.31 -28.22 -2.92
N VAL A 433 -19.13 -27.67 -2.61
CA VAL A 433 -18.71 -27.48 -1.22
C VAL A 433 -19.57 -26.42 -0.50
N ALA A 434 -20.03 -25.40 -1.23
CA ALA A 434 -20.81 -24.31 -0.68
C ALA A 434 -22.33 -24.56 -0.61
N ALA A 435 -22.89 -25.46 -1.43
CA ALA A 435 -24.32 -25.71 -1.51
C ALA A 435 -24.99 -26.08 -0.16
N PRO A 436 -24.43 -26.98 0.68
CA PRO A 436 -25.04 -27.30 1.97
C PRO A 436 -25.17 -26.09 2.89
N PHE A 437 -24.26 -25.12 2.74
CA PHE A 437 -24.23 -23.90 3.53
C PHE A 437 -25.14 -22.82 2.93
N ALA A 438 -25.31 -22.79 1.61
CA ALA A 438 -26.21 -21.87 0.93
C ALA A 438 -27.70 -22.08 1.31
N LEU A 439 -28.08 -23.26 1.82
CA LEU A 439 -29.41 -23.49 2.42
C LEU A 439 -29.71 -22.54 3.59
N GLY A 440 -28.68 -22.09 4.32
CA GLY A 440 -28.78 -21.09 5.38
C GLY A 440 -28.65 -19.65 4.88
N GLY A 441 -28.75 -19.43 3.55
CA GLY A 441 -28.52 -18.15 2.90
C GLY A 441 -27.10 -17.61 3.13
N GLU A 442 -26.99 -16.29 3.22
CA GLU A 442 -25.70 -15.60 3.42
C GLU A 442 -25.07 -15.93 4.77
N ARG A 443 -25.88 -16.21 5.81
CA ARG A 443 -25.39 -16.63 7.13
C ARG A 443 -24.71 -18.00 7.08
N GLY A 444 -25.27 -18.93 6.31
CA GLY A 444 -24.66 -20.24 6.11
C GLY A 444 -23.35 -20.15 5.33
N LEU A 445 -23.29 -19.33 4.27
CA LEU A 445 -22.05 -19.08 3.52
C LEU A 445 -20.98 -18.37 4.37
N ALA A 446 -21.39 -17.44 5.22
CA ALA A 446 -20.50 -16.84 6.21
C ALA A 446 -19.94 -17.86 7.20
N LEU A 447 -20.76 -18.82 7.65
CA LEU A 447 -20.30 -19.93 8.48
C LEU A 447 -19.28 -20.80 7.72
N LEU A 448 -19.50 -21.09 6.44
CA LEU A 448 -18.53 -21.81 5.62
C LEU A 448 -17.19 -21.07 5.55
N ALA A 449 -17.20 -19.76 5.29
CA ALA A 449 -15.97 -18.98 5.29
C ALA A 449 -15.27 -18.99 6.66
N VAL A 450 -16.02 -18.89 7.77
CA VAL A 450 -15.48 -19.05 9.13
C VAL A 450 -14.77 -20.39 9.31
N LEU A 451 -15.38 -21.49 8.84
CA LEU A 451 -14.80 -22.83 8.92
C LEU A 451 -13.55 -22.98 8.04
N LEU A 452 -13.63 -22.56 6.78
CA LEU A 452 -12.52 -22.60 5.84
C LEU A 452 -11.35 -21.74 6.32
N PHE A 453 -11.63 -20.58 6.88
CA PHE A 453 -10.61 -19.72 7.47
C PHE A 453 -9.94 -20.35 8.69
N GLY A 454 -10.72 -21.02 9.53
CA GLY A 454 -10.18 -21.83 10.62
C GLY A 454 -9.29 -22.97 10.13
N LEU A 455 -9.69 -23.67 9.05
CA LEU A 455 -8.88 -24.72 8.41
C LEU A 455 -7.59 -24.16 7.80
N LEU A 456 -7.65 -22.98 7.20
CA LEU A 456 -6.49 -22.28 6.64
C LEU A 456 -5.49 -21.94 7.73
N ALA A 457 -5.96 -21.33 8.83
CA ALA A 457 -5.13 -21.00 9.98
C ALA A 457 -4.54 -22.25 10.64
N TRP A 458 -5.30 -23.34 10.72
CA TRP A 458 -4.82 -24.64 11.16
C TRP A 458 -3.68 -25.17 10.28
N ALA A 459 -3.88 -25.20 8.97
CA ALA A 459 -2.88 -25.71 8.02
C ALA A 459 -1.59 -24.88 8.11
N THR A 460 -1.73 -23.56 8.18
CA THR A 460 -0.61 -22.61 8.32
C THR A 460 0.15 -22.84 9.63
N ALA A 461 -0.57 -22.95 10.76
CA ALA A 461 0.05 -23.25 12.05
C ALA A 461 0.80 -24.60 12.01
N ARG A 462 0.24 -25.62 11.33
CA ARG A 462 0.90 -26.92 11.16
C ARG A 462 2.16 -26.90 10.33
N LEU A 463 2.20 -26.07 9.29
CA LEU A 463 3.41 -25.84 8.53
C LEU A 463 4.44 -25.05 9.36
N GLY A 464 3.99 -24.06 10.13
CA GLY A 464 4.83 -23.25 11.02
C GLY A 464 5.46 -24.00 12.19
N GLU A 465 4.79 -25.02 12.75
CA GLU A 465 5.33 -25.90 13.82
C GLU A 465 6.68 -26.55 13.42
N ALA A 466 6.98 -26.61 12.12
CA ALA A 466 8.27 -27.06 11.59
C ALA A 466 9.41 -26.08 11.77
N ALA A 467 9.09 -24.78 11.66
CA ALA A 467 10.04 -23.69 11.55
C ALA A 467 10.25 -22.97 12.90
N ALA A 468 9.26 -23.04 13.78
CA ALA A 468 9.29 -22.40 15.09
C ALA A 468 8.55 -23.22 16.16
N PRO A 469 8.85 -23.03 17.46
CA PRO A 469 8.11 -23.66 18.55
C PRO A 469 6.61 -23.38 18.44
N GLY A 470 5.77 -24.37 18.82
CA GLY A 470 4.33 -24.36 18.52
C GLY A 470 3.55 -23.10 18.95
N ALA A 471 3.97 -22.41 20.01
CA ALA A 471 3.36 -21.15 20.43
C ALA A 471 3.62 -19.99 19.44
N THR A 472 4.81 -19.96 18.83
CA THR A 472 5.22 -18.94 17.86
C THR A 472 4.53 -19.16 16.50
N ALA A 473 4.42 -20.42 16.08
CA ALA A 473 3.67 -20.80 14.88
C ALA A 473 2.17 -20.51 15.02
N ALA A 474 1.60 -20.79 16.19
CA ALA A 474 0.22 -20.48 16.53
C ALA A 474 -0.06 -18.98 16.53
N ALA A 475 0.84 -18.19 17.12
CA ALA A 475 0.70 -16.74 17.17
C ALA A 475 0.86 -16.10 15.79
N GLY A 476 1.75 -16.60 14.93
CA GLY A 476 1.89 -16.15 13.54
C GLY A 476 0.66 -16.47 12.68
N ALA A 477 0.12 -17.69 12.79
CA ALA A 477 -1.10 -18.09 12.08
C ALA A 477 -2.34 -17.33 12.59
N LEU A 478 -2.43 -17.03 13.89
CA LEU A 478 -3.48 -16.18 14.43
C LEU A 478 -3.33 -14.73 13.96
N ALA A 479 -2.13 -14.14 13.98
CA ALA A 479 -1.89 -12.79 13.46
C ALA A 479 -2.25 -12.65 11.97
N LEU A 480 -2.05 -13.72 11.19
CA LEU A 480 -2.51 -13.84 9.81
C LEU A 480 -4.03 -13.87 9.70
N ALA A 481 -4.67 -14.67 10.55
CA ALA A 481 -6.12 -14.75 10.62
C ALA A 481 -6.74 -13.41 11.07
N LEU A 482 -5.97 -12.58 11.76
CA LEU A 482 -6.33 -11.22 12.13
C LEU A 482 -6.09 -10.21 11.00
N PHE A 483 -5.39 -10.58 9.93
CA PHE A 483 -5.09 -9.67 8.82
C PHE A 483 -6.42 -9.21 8.17
N PRO A 484 -6.80 -7.92 8.18
CA PRO A 484 -8.12 -7.44 7.78
C PRO A 484 -8.34 -7.64 6.30
N GLY A 485 -7.27 -7.57 5.49
CA GLY A 485 -7.33 -7.94 4.08
C GLY A 485 -7.62 -9.41 3.87
N LEU A 486 -7.13 -10.30 4.75
CA LEU A 486 -7.36 -11.74 4.65
C LEU A 486 -8.73 -12.09 5.21
N ALA A 487 -9.19 -11.43 6.28
CA ALA A 487 -10.54 -11.59 6.84
C ALA A 487 -11.61 -11.00 5.91
N SER A 488 -11.40 -9.80 5.38
CA SER A 488 -12.26 -9.18 4.37
C SER A 488 -12.30 -10.04 3.11
N ARG A 489 -11.14 -10.43 2.54
CA ARG A 489 -11.12 -11.36 1.39
C ARG A 489 -11.69 -12.72 1.74
N ALA A 490 -11.48 -13.27 2.94
CA ALA A 490 -12.11 -14.53 3.34
C ALA A 490 -13.63 -14.42 3.40
N SER A 491 -14.17 -13.23 3.71
CA SER A 491 -15.61 -12.96 3.67
C SER A 491 -16.13 -12.62 2.27
N THR A 492 -15.27 -12.28 1.31
CA THR A 492 -15.70 -11.83 -0.03
C THR A 492 -15.19 -12.65 -1.21
N ASP A 493 -14.27 -13.60 -1.00
CA ASP A 493 -13.62 -14.42 -2.02
C ASP A 493 -13.57 -15.88 -1.55
N LEU A 494 -14.74 -16.53 -1.58
CA LEU A 494 -14.89 -17.93 -1.16
C LEU A 494 -14.04 -18.87 -2.02
N VAL A 495 -13.89 -18.55 -3.31
CA VAL A 495 -13.06 -19.30 -4.26
C VAL A 495 -11.59 -19.28 -3.83
N GLY A 496 -11.03 -18.09 -3.65
CA GLY A 496 -9.64 -17.92 -3.23
C GLY A 496 -9.36 -18.55 -1.87
N LEU A 497 -10.33 -18.51 -0.94
CA LEU A 497 -10.22 -19.16 0.36
C LEU A 497 -10.17 -20.69 0.24
N LEU A 498 -11.04 -21.31 -0.57
CA LEU A 498 -11.03 -22.75 -0.84
C LEU A 498 -9.73 -23.22 -1.48
N VAL A 499 -9.27 -22.49 -2.52
CA VAL A 499 -7.99 -22.76 -3.18
C VAL A 499 -6.85 -22.76 -2.16
N ALA A 500 -6.84 -21.78 -1.24
CA ALA A 500 -5.81 -21.69 -0.22
C ALA A 500 -5.87 -22.81 0.82
N VAL A 501 -7.07 -23.19 1.26
CA VAL A 501 -7.26 -24.34 2.17
C VAL A 501 -6.76 -25.62 1.51
N PHE A 502 -7.09 -25.86 0.24
CA PHE A 502 -6.64 -27.03 -0.50
C PHE A 502 -5.11 -27.03 -0.71
N ALA A 503 -4.53 -25.91 -1.15
CA ALA A 503 -3.09 -25.82 -1.38
C ALA A 503 -2.26 -26.01 -0.09
N LEU A 504 -2.58 -25.29 0.99
CA LEU A 504 -1.87 -25.44 2.27
C LEU A 504 -2.21 -26.75 2.96
N GLY A 505 -3.43 -27.23 2.81
CA GLY A 505 -3.85 -28.55 3.27
C GLY A 505 -3.04 -29.65 2.62
N ALA A 506 -2.78 -29.56 1.31
CA ALA A 506 -1.92 -30.48 0.58
C ALA A 506 -0.50 -30.49 1.14
N LEU A 507 0.10 -29.32 1.36
CA LEU A 507 1.43 -29.18 1.96
C LEU A 507 1.47 -29.76 3.39
N ALA A 508 0.46 -29.45 4.21
CA ALA A 508 0.36 -29.95 5.58
C ALA A 508 0.17 -31.48 5.61
N ALA A 509 -0.64 -32.04 4.70
CA ALA A 509 -0.87 -33.47 4.54
C ALA A 509 0.39 -34.19 4.04
N ALA A 510 1.10 -33.61 3.07
CA ALA A 510 2.37 -34.13 2.56
C ALA A 510 3.41 -34.21 3.69
N ARG A 511 3.52 -33.14 4.49
CA ARG A 511 4.39 -33.11 5.68
C ARG A 511 4.00 -34.16 6.72
N ALA A 512 2.70 -34.39 6.90
CA ALA A 512 2.17 -35.46 7.77
C ALA A 512 2.28 -36.87 7.17
N ARG A 513 2.94 -37.02 6.02
CA ARG A 513 3.11 -38.29 5.26
C ARG A 513 1.79 -38.93 4.82
N ARG A 514 0.76 -38.13 4.58
CA ARG A 514 -0.55 -38.56 4.06
C ARG A 514 -0.63 -38.33 2.55
N GLY A 515 0.13 -39.12 1.78
CA GLY A 515 0.33 -38.91 0.34
C GLY A 515 -0.96 -38.85 -0.50
N ALA A 516 -1.93 -39.74 -0.23
CA ALA A 516 -3.20 -39.76 -0.96
C ALA A 516 -4.04 -38.48 -0.71
N LEU A 517 -4.14 -38.06 0.56
CA LEU A 517 -4.83 -36.81 0.91
C LEU A 517 -4.11 -35.59 0.33
N ALA A 518 -2.78 -35.58 0.36
CA ALA A 518 -2.00 -34.51 -0.24
C ALA A 518 -2.21 -34.42 -1.76
N GLY A 519 -2.23 -35.55 -2.47
CA GLY A 519 -2.54 -35.62 -3.89
C GLY A 519 -3.95 -35.14 -4.21
N ALA A 520 -4.96 -35.59 -3.45
CA ALA A 520 -6.34 -35.16 -3.62
C ALA A 520 -6.51 -33.64 -3.41
N LEU A 521 -5.96 -33.09 -2.32
CA LEU A 521 -6.02 -31.65 -2.03
C LEU A 521 -5.24 -30.83 -3.07
N ALA A 522 -4.09 -31.33 -3.54
CA ALA A 522 -3.32 -30.69 -4.60
C ALA A 522 -4.06 -30.68 -5.95
N ALA A 523 -4.91 -31.66 -6.24
CA ALA A 523 -5.79 -31.68 -7.42
C ALA A 523 -6.99 -30.72 -7.27
N LEU A 524 -7.57 -30.65 -6.07
CA LEU A 524 -8.72 -29.79 -5.78
C LEU A 524 -8.38 -28.29 -5.83
N ALA A 525 -7.17 -27.89 -5.45
CA ALA A 525 -6.75 -26.49 -5.47
C ALA A 525 -6.86 -25.82 -6.88
N PRO A 526 -6.22 -26.33 -7.95
CA PRO A 526 -6.35 -25.74 -9.28
C PRO A 526 -7.77 -25.90 -9.85
N TRP A 527 -8.48 -26.99 -9.54
CA TRP A 527 -9.86 -27.16 -9.97
C TRP A 527 -10.78 -26.12 -9.35
N ALA A 528 -10.63 -25.83 -8.05
CA ALA A 528 -11.36 -24.76 -7.38
C ALA A 528 -11.03 -23.37 -7.96
N ALA A 529 -9.78 -23.15 -8.38
CA ALA A 529 -9.35 -21.91 -9.01
C ALA A 529 -9.88 -21.71 -10.45
N GLY A 530 -10.53 -22.71 -11.04
CA GLY A 530 -10.94 -22.70 -12.44
C GLY A 530 -9.76 -22.61 -13.40
N ALA A 531 -8.56 -23.04 -12.97
CA ALA A 531 -7.39 -23.10 -13.81
C ALA A 531 -7.40 -24.41 -14.62
N ALA A 532 -6.96 -24.35 -15.88
CA ALA A 532 -6.72 -25.56 -16.64
C ALA A 532 -5.67 -26.41 -15.90
N LEU A 533 -5.77 -27.73 -16.01
CA LEU A 533 -4.87 -28.67 -15.35
C LEU A 533 -3.37 -28.58 -15.75
N PRO A 534 -2.85 -27.93 -16.84
CA PRO A 534 -1.45 -28.08 -17.24
C PRO A 534 -0.40 -27.34 -16.38
N VAL A 535 -0.76 -26.72 -15.24
CA VAL A 535 0.21 -26.40 -14.17
C VAL A 535 0.74 -27.70 -13.48
N PHE A 536 0.12 -28.84 -13.82
CA PHE A 536 0.41 -30.25 -13.53
C PHE A 536 1.89 -30.67 -13.38
N PRO A 537 2.82 -30.33 -14.29
CA PRO A 537 4.16 -30.94 -14.31
C PRO A 537 5.13 -30.30 -13.31
N LEU A 538 4.95 -29.02 -12.98
CA LEU A 538 5.87 -28.26 -12.12
C LEU A 538 5.75 -28.63 -10.65
N ALA A 539 4.52 -28.82 -10.16
CA ALA A 539 4.27 -29.28 -8.78
C ALA A 539 4.69 -30.75 -8.58
N ALA A 540 4.48 -31.60 -9.60
CA ALA A 540 4.97 -32.97 -9.61
C ALA A 540 6.50 -33.02 -9.66
N GLY A 541 7.15 -32.18 -10.48
CA GLY A 541 8.61 -32.06 -10.58
C GLY A 541 9.28 -31.63 -9.28
N LEU A 542 8.70 -30.66 -8.55
CA LEU A 542 9.21 -30.19 -7.25
C LEU A 542 9.09 -31.25 -6.14
N LEU A 543 8.13 -32.17 -6.23
CA LEU A 543 7.98 -33.30 -5.29
C LEU A 543 8.88 -34.49 -5.65
N VAL A 544 9.14 -34.71 -6.95
CA VAL A 544 10.05 -35.75 -7.48
C VAL A 544 11.52 -35.42 -7.21
N ALA A 545 11.89 -34.14 -7.13
CA ALA A 545 13.27 -33.70 -6.90
C ALA A 545 13.79 -33.90 -5.46
N THR A 546 13.04 -34.54 -4.55
CA THR A 546 13.52 -34.85 -3.20
C THR A 546 14.24 -36.21 -3.18
N PRO A 547 15.59 -36.28 -3.07
CA PRO A 547 16.31 -37.54 -3.14
C PRO A 547 16.11 -38.34 -1.84
N GLY A 548 15.66 -39.60 -1.96
CA GLY A 548 15.58 -40.54 -0.83
C GLY A 548 14.81 -41.82 -1.17
N PRO A 549 14.90 -42.88 -0.34
CA PRO A 549 14.40 -44.24 -0.62
C PRO A 549 12.85 -44.38 -0.55
N ARG A 550 12.10 -43.41 -1.09
CA ARG A 550 10.67 -43.18 -0.84
C ARG A 550 9.78 -43.29 -2.09
N ARG A 551 9.88 -44.38 -2.87
CA ARG A 551 9.05 -44.58 -4.07
C ARG A 551 7.57 -44.90 -3.78
N ARG A 552 7.24 -45.65 -2.71
CA ARG A 552 5.86 -46.03 -2.35
C ARG A 552 4.89 -44.86 -2.02
N PRO A 553 5.27 -43.83 -1.26
CA PRO A 553 4.37 -42.69 -1.00
C PRO A 553 4.12 -41.83 -2.24
N LEU A 554 5.04 -41.83 -3.21
CA LEU A 554 4.94 -41.07 -4.44
C LEU A 554 3.89 -41.66 -5.39
N ALA A 555 3.85 -42.99 -5.51
CA ALA A 555 2.82 -43.70 -6.28
C ALA A 555 1.40 -43.45 -5.75
N ARG A 556 1.21 -43.46 -4.42
CA ARG A 556 -0.09 -43.17 -3.80
C ARG A 556 -0.55 -41.73 -4.00
N LEU A 557 0.40 -40.79 -4.03
CA LEU A 557 0.13 -39.38 -4.32
C LEU A 557 -0.30 -39.20 -5.78
N LEU A 558 0.42 -39.85 -6.71
CA LEU A 558 0.10 -39.83 -8.14
C LEU A 558 -1.28 -40.44 -8.43
N VAL A 559 -1.61 -41.60 -7.87
CA VAL A 559 -2.92 -42.26 -8.09
C VAL A 559 -4.08 -41.42 -7.57
N ALA A 560 -3.99 -40.90 -6.33
CA ALA A 560 -5.05 -40.06 -5.78
C ALA A 560 -5.26 -38.78 -6.60
N PHE A 561 -4.17 -38.20 -7.10
CA PHE A 561 -4.20 -37.05 -7.97
C PHE A 561 -4.83 -37.35 -9.34
N LEU A 562 -4.46 -38.48 -9.97
CA LEU A 562 -5.03 -38.91 -11.25
C LEU A 562 -6.53 -39.22 -11.16
N VAL A 563 -6.98 -39.86 -10.08
CA VAL A 563 -8.40 -40.16 -9.87
C VAL A 563 -9.21 -38.87 -9.71
N VAL A 564 -8.76 -37.95 -8.84
CA VAL A 564 -9.46 -36.66 -8.63
C VAL A 564 -9.39 -35.78 -9.87
N GLY A 565 -8.25 -35.74 -10.55
CA GLY A 565 -8.08 -35.00 -11.81
C GLY A 565 -8.93 -35.57 -12.96
N GLY A 566 -9.06 -36.89 -13.06
CA GLY A 566 -9.93 -37.55 -14.04
C GLY A 566 -11.41 -37.27 -13.81
N LEU A 567 -11.86 -37.32 -12.55
CA LEU A 567 -13.22 -36.91 -12.18
C LEU A 567 -13.48 -35.44 -12.51
N ALA A 568 -12.51 -34.56 -12.23
CA ALA A 568 -12.61 -33.14 -12.55
C ALA A 568 -12.76 -32.90 -14.06
N ALA A 569 -11.93 -33.56 -14.87
CA ALA A 569 -12.01 -33.51 -16.32
C ALA A 569 -13.34 -34.04 -16.86
N GLY A 570 -13.88 -35.12 -16.29
CA GLY A 570 -15.18 -35.66 -16.65
C GLY A 570 -16.34 -34.70 -16.34
N VAL A 571 -16.32 -34.05 -15.17
CA VAL A 571 -17.32 -33.04 -14.78
C VAL A 571 -17.23 -31.80 -15.68
N ASN A 572 -16.02 -31.33 -15.99
CA ASN A 572 -15.83 -30.20 -16.90
C ASN A 572 -16.30 -30.54 -18.33
N LEU A 573 -16.01 -31.75 -18.81
CA LEU A 573 -16.48 -32.23 -20.11
C LEU A 573 -18.01 -32.25 -20.17
N TRP A 574 -18.66 -32.76 -19.11
CA TRP A 574 -20.12 -32.81 -19.03
C TRP A 574 -20.76 -31.41 -18.98
N LEU A 575 -20.22 -30.50 -18.16
CA LEU A 575 -20.81 -29.17 -17.96
C LEU A 575 -20.46 -28.18 -19.08
N PHE A 576 -19.22 -28.19 -19.54
CA PHE A 576 -18.64 -27.14 -20.40
C PHE A 576 -18.21 -27.65 -21.79
N GLY A 577 -18.45 -28.93 -22.11
CA GLY A 577 -18.17 -29.48 -23.44
C GLY A 577 -16.69 -29.78 -23.72
N GLY A 578 -15.80 -29.66 -22.73
CA GLY A 578 -14.39 -30.04 -22.87
C GLY A 578 -13.71 -30.38 -21.54
N PRO A 579 -12.77 -31.35 -21.50
CA PRO A 579 -12.13 -31.81 -20.26
C PRO A 579 -11.24 -30.75 -19.60
N PHE A 580 -10.78 -29.77 -20.39
CA PHE A 580 -10.00 -28.61 -19.94
C PHE A 580 -10.76 -27.29 -20.09
N ALA A 581 -12.03 -27.34 -20.50
CA ALA A 581 -12.86 -26.15 -20.60
C ALA A 581 -13.09 -25.61 -19.18
N THR A 582 -12.77 -24.35 -18.98
CA THR A 582 -13.04 -23.64 -17.72
C THR A 582 -14.09 -22.57 -17.97
N PRO A 583 -14.84 -22.16 -16.93
CA PRO A 583 -15.80 -21.05 -17.06
C PRO A 583 -15.18 -19.75 -17.58
N ARG A 584 -13.86 -19.58 -17.42
CA ARG A 584 -13.07 -18.45 -17.96
C ARG A 584 -12.72 -18.59 -19.44
N ALA A 585 -12.53 -19.80 -19.94
CA ALA A 585 -12.11 -20.05 -21.32
C ALA A 585 -13.23 -19.88 -22.36
N LEU A 586 -14.49 -19.80 -21.92
CA LEU A 586 -15.68 -19.64 -22.77
C LEU A 586 -16.07 -18.16 -22.99
N ALA A 587 -15.23 -17.20 -22.61
CA ALA A 587 -15.47 -15.78 -22.88
C ALA A 587 -14.83 -15.40 -24.24
N PRO A 588 -15.61 -15.11 -25.29
CA PRO A 588 -15.07 -14.73 -26.60
C PRO A 588 -14.34 -13.37 -26.61
N GLU A 589 -14.48 -12.55 -25.57
CA GLU A 589 -13.95 -11.19 -25.53
C GLU A 589 -12.47 -11.08 -25.11
N HIS A 590 -11.87 -12.15 -24.57
CA HIS A 590 -10.43 -12.17 -24.22
C HIS A 590 -9.82 -13.55 -24.51
N PRO A 591 -9.17 -13.77 -25.68
CA PRO A 591 -8.49 -15.03 -25.94
C PRO A 591 -7.39 -15.28 -24.89
N PRO A 592 -7.13 -16.55 -24.51
CA PRO A 592 -6.04 -16.86 -23.60
C PRO A 592 -4.72 -16.36 -24.18
N LEU A 593 -4.03 -15.49 -23.43
CA LEU A 593 -2.71 -14.98 -23.81
C LEU A 593 -1.77 -16.17 -24.10
N PRO A 594 -1.14 -16.25 -25.29
CA PRO A 594 -0.15 -17.28 -25.57
C PRO A 594 1.01 -17.21 -24.56
N ALA A 595 1.68 -18.34 -24.31
CA ALA A 595 2.78 -18.39 -23.35
C ALA A 595 3.92 -17.41 -23.70
N SER A 596 4.09 -17.05 -24.97
CA SER A 596 4.97 -15.99 -25.44
C SER A 596 4.53 -14.60 -24.96
N ALA A 597 3.23 -14.29 -24.97
CA ALA A 597 2.70 -13.03 -24.45
C ALA A 597 2.85 -12.91 -22.94
N LEU A 598 2.93 -14.02 -22.18
CA LEU A 598 3.27 -13.99 -20.76
C LEU A 598 4.75 -13.62 -20.54
N TRP A 599 5.64 -14.13 -21.39
CA TRP A 599 7.07 -13.79 -21.35
C TRP A 599 7.33 -12.36 -21.82
N GLU A 600 6.70 -11.94 -22.93
CA GLU A 600 6.71 -10.55 -23.40
C GLU A 600 6.08 -9.60 -22.39
N SER A 601 4.96 -9.97 -21.75
CA SER A 601 4.41 -9.19 -20.62
C SER A 601 5.39 -9.13 -19.45
N LEU A 602 6.15 -10.17 -19.14
CA LEU A 602 7.13 -10.12 -18.04
C LEU A 602 8.37 -9.29 -18.38
N THR A 603 8.75 -9.21 -19.66
CA THR A 603 9.90 -8.40 -20.12
C THR A 603 9.52 -6.97 -20.49
N GLN A 604 8.29 -6.71 -20.96
CA GLN A 604 7.74 -5.38 -21.26
C GLN A 604 7.07 -4.73 -20.03
N ALA A 605 6.63 -5.52 -19.03
CA ALA A 605 6.17 -4.99 -17.73
C ALA A 605 7.30 -4.72 -16.73
N ALA A 606 8.56 -4.81 -17.15
CA ALA A 606 9.58 -3.96 -16.54
C ALA A 606 9.31 -2.55 -17.09
N PRO A 607 8.65 -1.64 -16.34
CA PRO A 607 8.36 -0.32 -16.89
C PRO A 607 9.66 0.30 -17.38
N ALA A 608 9.64 1.03 -18.49
CA ALA A 608 10.73 1.91 -18.90
C ALA A 608 11.15 2.87 -17.75
N HIS A 609 10.29 3.02 -16.74
CA HIS A 609 10.49 3.77 -15.49
C HIS A 609 11.00 2.95 -14.29
N ALA A 610 11.31 1.66 -14.40
CA ALA A 610 12.05 0.99 -13.33
C ALA A 610 13.41 1.68 -13.26
N PRO A 611 13.71 2.51 -12.23
CA PRO A 611 14.92 3.29 -12.25
C PRO A 611 16.08 2.30 -12.34
N ALA A 612 17.05 2.56 -13.23
CA ALA A 612 18.24 1.72 -13.39
C ALA A 612 18.99 1.49 -12.04
N GLY A 613 18.67 2.30 -11.01
CA GLY A 613 19.13 2.16 -9.64
C GLY A 613 18.36 1.19 -8.72
N LEU A 614 17.15 0.69 -9.06
CA LEU A 614 16.39 -0.21 -8.17
C LEU A 614 17.13 -1.54 -7.91
N PRO A 615 17.71 -2.22 -8.93
CA PRO A 615 18.53 -3.41 -8.69
C PRO A 615 19.75 -3.09 -7.84
N LEU A 616 20.37 -1.92 -8.04
CA LEU A 616 21.51 -1.43 -7.27
C LEU A 616 21.16 -1.09 -5.82
N ALA A 617 19.99 -0.51 -5.55
CA ALA A 617 19.50 -0.23 -4.19
C ALA A 617 19.14 -1.53 -3.46
N ILE A 618 18.54 -2.51 -4.15
CA ILE A 618 18.28 -3.85 -3.60
C ILE A 618 19.60 -4.59 -3.33
N LEU A 619 20.57 -4.52 -4.25
CA LEU A 619 21.91 -5.08 -4.05
C LEU A 619 22.68 -4.36 -2.94
N ALA A 620 22.53 -3.05 -2.79
CA ALA A 620 23.14 -2.27 -1.71
C ALA A 620 22.52 -2.62 -0.36
N LEU A 621 21.18 -2.76 -0.27
CA LEU A 621 20.50 -3.22 0.94
C LEU A 621 20.86 -4.67 1.29
N ALA A 622 20.99 -5.55 0.28
CA ALA A 622 21.45 -6.93 0.45
C ALA A 622 22.93 -6.99 0.87
N ALA A 623 23.78 -6.12 0.33
CA ALA A 623 25.19 -6.00 0.70
C ALA A 623 25.34 -5.42 2.11
N LEU A 624 24.54 -4.41 2.49
CA LEU A 624 24.50 -3.86 3.85
C LEU A 624 24.02 -4.91 4.85
N ALA A 625 22.99 -5.69 4.49
CA ALA A 625 22.56 -6.83 5.28
C ALA A 625 23.67 -7.89 5.38
N GLY A 626 24.39 -8.19 4.29
CA GLY A 626 25.53 -9.10 4.28
C GLY A 626 26.69 -8.66 5.16
N LEU A 627 27.07 -7.38 5.09
CA LEU A 627 28.09 -6.72 5.90
C LEU A 627 27.72 -6.70 7.39
N LEU A 628 26.48 -6.35 7.72
CA LEU A 628 25.97 -6.36 9.10
C LEU A 628 25.81 -7.78 9.67
N LEU A 629 25.68 -8.79 8.79
CA LEU A 629 25.52 -10.18 9.19
C LEU A 629 26.84 -10.91 9.43
N GLY A 630 27.97 -10.45 8.86
CA GLY A 630 29.36 -10.85 9.12
C GLY A 630 29.67 -12.36 9.10
N PRO A 631 30.78 -12.85 8.51
CA PRO A 631 31.13 -14.27 8.60
C PRO A 631 31.34 -14.67 10.07
N ARG A 632 30.51 -15.59 10.58
CA ARG A 632 30.81 -16.35 11.80
C ARG A 632 31.24 -17.74 11.36
N PRO A 633 32.39 -18.23 11.82
CA PRO A 633 32.71 -19.65 11.70
C PRO A 633 31.67 -20.45 12.51
N GLY A 634 30.94 -21.36 11.84
CA GLY A 634 30.02 -22.31 12.49
C GLY A 634 28.51 -22.19 12.15
N ALA A 635 28.04 -21.14 11.45
CA ALA A 635 26.62 -20.97 11.13
C ALA A 635 26.22 -21.57 9.75
N GLY A 636 26.45 -22.87 9.57
CA GLY A 636 26.48 -23.52 8.24
C GLY A 636 25.15 -23.80 7.51
N ARG A 637 23.96 -23.58 8.09
CA ARG A 637 22.68 -23.87 7.39
C ARG A 637 21.56 -22.82 7.55
N GLY A 638 21.66 -21.91 8.51
CA GLY A 638 20.61 -20.91 8.77
C GLY A 638 20.60 -19.71 7.81
N ARG A 639 21.68 -19.46 7.06
CA ARG A 639 21.82 -18.26 6.20
C ARG A 639 21.02 -18.34 4.91
N VAL A 640 21.02 -19.51 4.25
CA VAL A 640 20.21 -19.77 3.05
C VAL A 640 18.71 -19.68 3.35
N GLN A 641 18.31 -20.01 4.59
CA GLN A 641 16.92 -19.93 5.05
C GLN A 641 16.42 -18.50 5.28
N LEU A 642 17.30 -17.49 5.39
CA LEU A 642 16.94 -16.08 5.57
C LEU A 642 17.03 -15.29 4.26
N ALA A 643 18.00 -15.62 3.41
CA ALA A 643 18.18 -14.98 2.11
C ALA A 643 17.01 -15.26 1.16
N LEU A 644 16.47 -16.49 1.13
CA LEU A 644 15.38 -16.84 0.22
C LEU A 644 14.04 -16.17 0.58
N PRO A 645 13.59 -16.08 1.85
CA PRO A 645 12.39 -15.31 2.20
C PRO A 645 12.57 -13.80 2.02
N LEU A 646 13.77 -13.25 2.25
CA LEU A 646 14.06 -11.84 1.96
C LEU A 646 14.02 -11.58 0.46
N ALA A 647 14.66 -12.43 -0.35
CA ALA A 647 14.62 -12.34 -1.81
C ALA A 647 13.20 -12.52 -2.36
N LEU A 648 12.40 -13.45 -1.82
CA LEU A 648 10.99 -13.63 -2.20
C LEU A 648 10.10 -12.47 -1.72
N ALA A 649 10.35 -11.91 -0.54
CA ALA A 649 9.64 -10.73 -0.05
C ALA A 649 9.97 -9.49 -0.89
N PHE A 650 11.24 -9.31 -1.28
CA PHE A 650 11.68 -8.24 -2.18
C PHE A 650 11.22 -8.46 -3.62
N ALA A 651 11.22 -9.70 -4.13
CA ALA A 651 10.68 -10.03 -5.45
C ALA A 651 9.15 -9.85 -5.50
N ALA A 652 8.42 -10.16 -4.41
CA ALA A 652 7.00 -9.88 -4.26
C ALA A 652 6.68 -8.40 -3.90
N LEU A 653 7.71 -7.56 -3.82
CA LEU A 653 7.59 -6.10 -3.78
C LEU A 653 7.90 -5.46 -5.15
N LEU A 654 8.31 -6.25 -6.16
CA LEU A 654 8.44 -5.76 -7.53
C LEU A 654 7.03 -5.49 -8.12
N PRO A 655 6.77 -4.28 -8.64
CA PRO A 655 5.47 -3.90 -9.21
C PRO A 655 4.95 -4.88 -10.29
N ALA A 656 5.85 -5.39 -11.14
CA ALA A 656 5.53 -6.29 -12.25
C ALA A 656 4.90 -7.64 -11.83
N ALA A 657 5.14 -8.10 -10.60
CA ALA A 657 4.56 -9.35 -10.11
C ALA A 657 3.13 -9.18 -9.56
N ALA A 658 2.66 -7.94 -9.38
CA ALA A 658 1.47 -7.63 -8.61
C ALA A 658 0.26 -7.21 -9.43
N GLU A 659 0.43 -6.98 -10.73
CA GLU A 659 -0.69 -6.76 -11.67
C GLU A 659 -1.65 -7.97 -11.76
N ARG A 660 -1.25 -9.14 -11.24
CA ARG A 660 -2.13 -10.30 -11.10
C ARG A 660 -2.21 -10.73 -9.64
N VAL A 661 -3.41 -10.58 -9.08
CA VAL A 661 -3.89 -10.97 -7.74
C VAL A 661 -3.01 -12.05 -7.09
N VAL A 662 -2.17 -11.66 -6.13
CA VAL A 662 -1.45 -12.65 -5.30
C VAL A 662 -2.50 -13.49 -4.55
N PRO A 663 -2.64 -14.79 -4.87
CA PRO A 663 -3.71 -15.60 -4.32
C PRO A 663 -3.50 -15.84 -2.81
N PRO A 664 -4.57 -16.02 -2.01
CA PRO A 664 -4.47 -16.15 -0.55
C PRO A 664 -3.51 -17.28 -0.08
N PHE A 665 -3.28 -18.30 -0.90
CA PHE A 665 -2.31 -19.36 -0.61
C PHE A 665 -0.85 -18.87 -0.61
N ALA A 666 -0.49 -17.95 -1.52
CA ALA A 666 0.85 -17.38 -1.59
C ALA A 666 1.12 -16.49 -0.37
N LEU A 667 0.10 -15.73 0.06
CA LEU A 667 0.14 -14.95 1.31
C LEU A 667 0.42 -15.87 2.51
N ALA A 668 -0.35 -16.95 2.65
CA ALA A 668 -0.20 -17.86 3.78
C ALA A 668 1.13 -18.64 3.76
N ALA A 669 1.65 -19.00 2.58
CA ALA A 669 2.95 -19.64 2.43
C ALA A 669 4.12 -18.72 2.86
N LEU A 670 4.05 -17.42 2.54
CA LEU A 670 5.06 -16.43 2.91
C LEU A 670 5.09 -16.12 4.41
N VAL A 671 4.05 -16.45 5.17
CA VAL A 671 4.04 -16.21 6.62
C VAL A 671 4.71 -17.31 7.42
N VAL A 672 4.82 -18.53 6.88
CA VAL A 672 5.53 -19.63 7.55
C VAL A 672 6.92 -19.22 8.06
N PRO A 673 7.76 -18.46 7.31
CA PRO A 673 9.04 -17.94 7.81
C PRO A 673 8.96 -16.61 8.59
N LEU A 674 7.82 -15.92 8.63
CA LEU A 674 7.73 -14.54 9.12
C LEU A 674 8.15 -14.35 10.59
N PRO A 675 7.78 -15.24 11.55
CA PRO A 675 8.26 -15.10 12.92
C PRO A 675 9.79 -15.20 13.04
N ALA A 676 10.41 -16.05 12.23
CA ALA A 676 11.86 -16.17 12.17
C ALA A 676 12.49 -14.91 11.54
N LEU A 677 11.87 -14.36 10.50
CA LEU A 677 12.27 -13.10 9.88
C LEU A 677 12.17 -11.92 10.86
N CYS A 678 11.04 -11.74 11.54
CA CYS A 678 10.86 -10.70 12.56
C CYS A 678 11.86 -10.85 13.72
N GLY A 679 12.11 -12.08 14.15
CA GLY A 679 13.15 -12.37 15.14
C GLY A 679 14.55 -11.98 14.66
N ALA A 680 14.88 -12.29 13.41
CA ALA A 680 16.15 -11.94 12.78
C ALA A 680 16.30 -10.43 12.59
N LEU A 681 15.28 -9.74 12.06
CA LEU A 681 15.25 -8.28 11.89
C LEU A 681 15.34 -7.57 13.25
N GLY A 682 14.60 -8.03 14.26
CA GLY A 682 14.70 -7.48 15.61
C GLY A 682 16.09 -7.67 16.23
N ALA A 683 16.73 -8.81 15.99
CA ALA A 683 18.11 -9.05 16.41
C ALA A 683 19.10 -8.17 15.64
N LEU A 684 18.89 -7.97 14.33
CA LEU A 684 19.73 -7.14 13.47
C LEU A 684 19.62 -5.67 13.86
N GLY A 685 18.40 -5.16 14.09
CA GLY A 685 18.16 -3.82 14.62
C GLY A 685 18.77 -3.63 16.00
N ALA A 686 18.62 -4.60 16.91
CA ALA A 686 19.28 -4.55 18.22
C ALA A 686 20.81 -4.53 18.11
N ARG A 687 21.39 -5.28 17.16
CA ARG A 687 22.84 -5.26 16.87
C ARG A 687 23.28 -3.93 16.26
N ALA A 688 22.55 -3.41 15.28
CA ALA A 688 22.85 -2.10 14.68
C ALA A 688 22.81 -0.99 15.75
N LEU A 689 21.82 -1.03 16.65
CA LEU A 689 21.70 -0.12 17.79
C LEU A 689 22.71 -0.39 18.92
N ALA A 690 23.43 -1.51 18.90
CA ALA A 690 24.48 -1.86 19.85
C ALA A 690 25.89 -1.71 19.24
N ALA A 691 26.02 -1.62 17.91
CA ALA A 691 27.29 -1.47 17.22
C ALA A 691 28.07 -0.25 17.73
N PRO A 692 29.40 -0.23 17.66
CA PRO A 692 30.17 0.96 17.99
C PRO A 692 29.70 2.18 17.19
N LEU A 693 29.72 3.38 17.78
CA LEU A 693 29.27 4.61 17.11
C LEU A 693 29.96 4.80 15.75
N ARG A 694 31.26 4.50 15.67
CA ARG A 694 32.04 4.55 14.42
C ARG A 694 31.48 3.67 13.31
N LEU A 695 31.07 2.43 13.63
CA LEU A 695 30.50 1.51 12.64
C LEU A 695 29.12 1.97 12.18
N ARG A 696 28.31 2.52 13.10
CA ARG A 696 27.01 3.11 12.74
C ARG A 696 27.19 4.34 11.85
N ALA A 697 28.11 5.23 12.20
CA ALA A 697 28.43 6.41 11.43
C ALA A 697 28.95 6.04 10.03
N ALA A 698 29.86 5.08 9.94
CA ALA A 698 30.35 4.57 8.66
C ALA A 698 29.23 3.94 7.81
N GLY A 699 28.35 3.14 8.41
CA GLY A 699 27.20 2.55 7.70
C GLY A 699 26.20 3.60 7.21
N LEU A 700 25.92 4.63 8.01
CA LEU A 700 25.06 5.76 7.62
C LEU A 700 25.71 6.61 6.53
N ALA A 701 27.02 6.88 6.63
CA ALA A 701 27.76 7.61 5.62
C ALA A 701 27.80 6.84 4.29
N ALA A 702 28.03 5.53 4.34
CA ALA A 702 27.99 4.67 3.15
C ALA A 702 26.60 4.64 2.51
N LEU A 703 25.53 4.56 3.31
CA LEU A 703 24.16 4.64 2.81
C LEU A 703 23.88 6.00 2.18
N ALA A 704 24.26 7.10 2.84
CA ALA A 704 24.07 8.46 2.32
C ALA A 704 24.83 8.65 1.00
N LEU A 705 26.09 8.19 0.91
CA LEU A 705 26.88 8.23 -0.32
C LEU A 705 26.24 7.38 -1.42
N ALA A 706 25.74 6.18 -1.11
CA ALA A 706 25.06 5.33 -2.08
C ALA A 706 23.78 5.99 -2.63
N LEU A 707 22.97 6.62 -1.76
CA LEU A 707 21.78 7.36 -2.17
C LEU A 707 22.13 8.60 -2.99
N LEU A 708 23.19 9.33 -2.61
CA LEU A 708 23.69 10.48 -3.35
C LEU A 708 24.09 10.06 -4.76
N VAL A 709 24.95 9.05 -4.90
CA VAL A 709 25.41 8.53 -6.20
C VAL A 709 24.25 8.01 -7.04
N ALA A 710 23.33 7.26 -6.44
CA ALA A 710 22.15 6.73 -7.13
C ALA A 710 21.24 7.84 -7.68
N GLY A 711 21.19 9.02 -7.04
CA GLY A 711 20.40 10.16 -7.52
C GLY A 711 21.16 11.14 -8.43
N VAL A 712 22.49 11.28 -8.26
CA VAL A 712 23.33 12.15 -9.11
C VAL A 712 23.41 11.58 -10.53
N VAL A 713 23.66 10.28 -10.69
CA VAL A 713 23.87 9.69 -12.03
C VAL A 713 22.67 9.88 -12.97
N PRO A 714 21.41 9.57 -12.57
CA PRO A 714 20.25 9.80 -13.42
C PRO A 714 20.02 11.28 -13.72
N ARG A 715 20.25 12.18 -12.74
CA ARG A 715 20.06 13.62 -12.94
C ARG A 715 21.09 14.23 -13.87
N VAL A 716 22.37 13.86 -13.75
CA VAL A 716 23.41 14.32 -14.68
C VAL A 716 23.10 13.84 -16.09
N ARG A 717 22.68 12.57 -16.24
CA ARG A 717 22.24 12.04 -17.55
C ARG A 717 21.02 12.79 -18.08
N ALA A 718 20.02 13.06 -17.23
CA ALA A 718 18.82 13.78 -17.62
C ALA A 718 19.10 15.25 -17.94
N ALA A 719 20.08 15.88 -17.27
CA ALA A 719 20.53 17.24 -17.53
C ALA A 719 21.27 17.36 -18.86
N GLN A 720 22.03 16.34 -19.23
CA GLN A 720 22.80 16.26 -20.49
C GLN A 720 21.96 15.82 -21.68
N ALA A 721 20.88 15.07 -21.46
CA ALA A 721 19.98 14.66 -22.54
C ALA A 721 19.15 15.85 -23.04
N PRO A 722 18.88 15.93 -24.36
CA PRO A 722 17.91 16.88 -24.90
C PRO A 722 16.57 16.77 -24.15
N LEU A 723 15.93 17.92 -23.93
CA LEU A 723 14.65 17.97 -23.22
C LEU A 723 13.58 17.26 -24.06
N ARG A 724 13.02 16.17 -23.53
CA ARG A 724 11.82 15.53 -24.07
C ARG A 724 10.57 16.10 -23.43
N PHE A 725 9.61 16.55 -24.23
CA PHE A 725 8.34 17.10 -23.76
C PHE A 725 7.53 16.07 -22.97
N ALA A 726 7.44 14.82 -23.43
CA ALA A 726 6.79 13.73 -22.70
C ALA A 726 7.74 13.06 -21.71
N SER A 727 8.29 13.84 -20.78
CA SER A 727 9.09 13.33 -19.68
C SER A 727 8.75 14.04 -18.38
N ALA A 728 9.11 13.46 -17.23
CA ALA A 728 8.87 14.10 -15.93
C ALA A 728 9.57 15.47 -15.82
N ARG A 729 10.76 15.62 -16.44
CA ARG A 729 11.48 16.90 -16.55
C ARG A 729 10.74 17.86 -17.49
N GLY A 730 10.40 17.41 -18.71
CA GLY A 730 9.64 18.21 -19.67
C GLY A 730 8.34 18.74 -19.08
N LEU A 731 7.58 17.90 -18.39
CA LEU A 731 6.36 18.31 -17.71
C LEU A 731 6.63 19.34 -16.60
N ARG A 732 7.64 19.12 -15.76
CA ARG A 732 7.99 20.00 -14.64
C ARG A 732 8.45 21.38 -15.10
N ASP A 733 9.20 21.41 -16.20
CA ASP A 733 9.76 22.63 -16.79
C ASP A 733 8.70 23.36 -17.67
N ALA A 734 7.49 22.80 -17.83
CA ALA A 734 6.43 23.40 -18.63
C ALA A 734 5.59 24.43 -17.86
N ASP A 735 5.42 25.60 -18.44
CA ASP A 735 4.37 26.56 -18.08
C ASP A 735 3.09 26.21 -18.86
N VAL A 736 1.99 25.93 -18.16
CA VAL A 736 0.72 25.56 -18.78
C VAL A 736 -0.33 26.63 -18.58
N PHE A 737 -1.08 26.95 -19.64
CA PHE A 737 -2.15 27.94 -19.62
C PHE A 737 -3.43 27.43 -20.29
N LEU A 738 -4.58 27.77 -19.70
CA LEU A 738 -5.90 27.67 -20.32
C LEU A 738 -6.41 29.06 -20.66
N GLY A 739 -6.29 29.45 -21.92
CA GLY A 739 -6.42 30.84 -22.34
C GLY A 739 -5.34 31.69 -21.67
N GLN A 740 -5.78 32.62 -20.81
CA GLN A 740 -4.88 33.47 -20.00
C GLN A 740 -4.70 32.97 -18.55
N ALA A 741 -5.43 31.92 -18.14
CA ALA A 741 -5.33 31.39 -16.78
C ALA A 741 -4.14 30.43 -16.67
N PRO A 742 -3.18 30.66 -15.76
CA PRO A 742 -2.08 29.73 -15.52
C PRO A 742 -2.58 28.46 -14.81
N CYS A 743 -1.93 27.35 -15.09
CA CYS A 743 -2.17 26.05 -14.48
C CYS A 743 -0.95 25.69 -13.66
N ASP A 744 -0.90 26.17 -12.42
CA ASP A 744 0.30 26.15 -11.58
C ASP A 744 0.22 25.14 -10.44
N PHE A 745 -0.71 24.19 -10.51
CA PHE A 745 -0.71 23.03 -9.62
C PHE A 745 -0.34 21.76 -10.38
N LEU A 746 0.92 21.34 -10.25
CA LEU A 746 1.38 20.06 -10.75
C LEU A 746 0.91 18.95 -9.81
N ASN A 747 -0.12 18.22 -10.22
CA ASN A 747 -0.63 17.10 -9.47
C ASN A 747 0.25 15.86 -9.69
N TRP A 748 1.24 15.67 -8.80
CA TRP A 748 2.19 14.55 -8.85
C TRP A 748 1.56 13.16 -8.89
N GLN A 749 0.32 13.00 -8.40
CA GLN A 749 -0.40 11.74 -8.47
C GLN A 749 -0.67 11.33 -9.92
N HIS A 750 -1.00 12.29 -10.78
CA HIS A 750 -1.34 12.05 -12.17
C HIS A 750 -0.22 12.47 -13.13
N LEU A 751 0.78 13.20 -12.61
CA LEU A 751 1.77 13.93 -13.41
C LEU A 751 1.06 14.79 -14.46
N ASN A 752 0.10 15.59 -13.99
CA ASN A 752 -0.66 16.53 -14.81
C ASN A 752 -0.75 17.90 -14.11
N TRP A 753 -0.69 18.97 -14.90
CA TRP A 753 -0.99 20.33 -14.48
C TRP A 753 -2.50 20.54 -14.41
N GLU A 754 -2.98 20.86 -13.21
CA GLU A 754 -4.39 21.11 -12.96
C GLU A 754 -4.71 22.59 -13.14
N CYS A 755 -5.52 22.89 -14.15
CA CYS A 755 -6.03 24.23 -14.38
C CYS A 755 -7.31 24.45 -13.58
N ALA A 756 -7.17 24.66 -12.27
CA ALA A 756 -8.18 25.36 -11.50
C ALA A 756 -9.61 24.79 -11.60
N THR A 757 -9.77 23.46 -11.62
CA THR A 757 -11.06 22.75 -11.82
C THR A 757 -11.83 23.07 -13.12
N LYS A 758 -11.28 23.90 -14.02
CA LYS A 758 -11.78 24.04 -15.40
C LYS A 758 -11.55 22.74 -16.17
N ASP A 759 -10.52 22.01 -15.76
CA ASP A 759 -10.27 20.65 -16.24
C ASP A 759 -11.15 19.67 -15.46
N HIS A 760 -11.88 18.82 -16.19
CA HIS A 760 -12.66 17.74 -15.61
C HIS A 760 -11.96 16.39 -15.81
N GLY A 761 -11.62 15.75 -14.70
CA GLY A 761 -10.97 14.45 -14.68
C GLY A 761 -9.50 14.48 -15.13
N VAL A 762 -8.83 13.32 -15.04
CA VAL A 762 -7.40 13.17 -15.37
C VAL A 762 -7.12 13.52 -16.84
N ARG A 763 -8.03 13.15 -17.73
CA ARG A 763 -7.96 13.39 -19.19
C ARG A 763 -8.23 14.84 -19.60
N GLY A 764 -8.68 15.69 -18.68
CA GLY A 764 -8.89 17.11 -18.95
C GLY A 764 -7.67 17.99 -18.69
N MET A 765 -6.62 17.44 -18.09
CA MET A 765 -5.44 18.15 -17.65
C MET A 765 -4.27 17.92 -18.61
N VAL A 766 -3.35 18.87 -18.69
CA VAL A 766 -2.11 18.70 -19.46
C VAL A 766 -1.15 17.83 -18.67
N GLY A 767 -0.65 16.73 -19.22
CA GLY A 767 0.31 15.90 -18.50
C GLY A 767 0.53 14.50 -19.05
N LEU A 768 1.32 13.69 -18.34
CA LEU A 768 1.68 12.33 -18.76
C LEU A 768 0.57 11.31 -18.49
N ALA A 769 -0.49 11.70 -17.76
CA ALA A 769 -1.65 10.88 -17.44
C ALA A 769 -1.30 9.49 -16.89
N VAL A 770 -0.30 9.38 -16.02
CA VAL A 770 0.27 8.06 -15.62
C VAL A 770 -0.70 7.12 -14.89
N THR A 771 -1.83 7.63 -14.41
CA THR A 771 -2.90 6.81 -13.81
C THR A 771 -3.93 6.32 -14.82
N GLU A 772 -4.10 7.04 -15.93
CA GLU A 772 -4.98 6.67 -17.05
C GLU A 772 -4.16 6.81 -18.33
N PRO A 773 -3.29 5.82 -18.63
CA PRO A 773 -2.37 5.91 -19.75
C PRO A 773 -3.10 6.24 -21.04
N ILE A 774 -2.47 7.08 -21.85
CA ILE A 774 -2.98 7.47 -23.16
C ILE A 774 -2.84 6.28 -24.09
N GLU A 775 -3.92 5.90 -24.77
CA GLU A 775 -3.90 4.84 -25.78
C GLU A 775 -3.89 5.46 -27.18
N VAL A 776 -3.08 4.88 -28.08
CA VAL A 776 -3.04 5.21 -29.51
C VAL A 776 -2.99 3.90 -30.28
N GLY A 777 -4.04 3.61 -31.04
CA GLY A 777 -4.16 2.35 -31.79
C GLY A 777 -4.35 1.13 -30.88
N GLY A 778 -5.05 1.31 -29.76
CA GLY A 778 -5.32 0.31 -28.73
C GLY A 778 -4.11 -0.02 -27.83
N MET A 779 -3.03 0.77 -27.93
CA MET A 779 -1.78 0.53 -27.20
C MET A 779 -1.43 1.73 -26.31
N PRO A 780 -1.06 1.53 -25.04
CA PRO A 780 -0.64 2.61 -24.17
C PRO A 780 0.66 3.25 -24.66
N ARG A 781 0.73 4.57 -24.65
CA ARG A 781 1.89 5.38 -25.09
C ARG A 781 2.32 6.35 -24.00
N GLU A 782 3.64 6.57 -23.91
CA GLU A 782 4.22 7.61 -23.05
C GLU A 782 4.27 8.92 -23.84
N LEU A 783 3.15 9.65 -23.82
CA LEU A 783 2.99 10.94 -24.46
C LEU A 783 2.44 11.94 -23.43
N LEU A 784 2.72 13.22 -23.64
CA LEU A 784 2.12 14.33 -22.91
C LEU A 784 0.76 14.67 -23.53
N LEU A 785 -0.31 14.45 -22.80
CA LEU A 785 -1.65 14.87 -23.17
C LEU A 785 -1.77 16.39 -23.12
N VAL A 786 -2.30 17.00 -24.18
CA VAL A 786 -2.69 18.40 -24.25
C VAL A 786 -4.17 18.46 -24.68
N PRO A 787 -5.12 18.61 -23.73
CA PRO A 787 -6.53 18.69 -24.05
C PRO A 787 -7.05 20.13 -24.05
N ASN A 788 -7.93 20.46 -24.98
CA ASN A 788 -8.66 21.73 -25.02
C ASN A 788 -10.14 21.50 -24.63
N GLN A 789 -10.42 21.60 -23.33
CA GLN A 789 -11.78 21.49 -22.80
C GLN A 789 -12.47 22.85 -22.80
N GLY A 790 -13.25 23.13 -23.85
CA GLY A 790 -14.11 24.31 -23.93
C GLY A 790 -13.67 25.32 -24.99
N PRO A 791 -14.01 26.61 -24.82
CA PRO A 791 -13.76 27.65 -25.83
C PRO A 791 -12.35 28.26 -25.76
N TRP A 792 -11.49 27.83 -24.82
CA TRP A 792 -10.19 28.48 -24.57
C TRP A 792 -9.05 27.63 -25.13
N ASN A 793 -8.12 28.23 -25.87
CA ASN A 793 -6.92 27.54 -26.34
C ASN A 793 -6.08 27.04 -25.16
N ARG A 794 -5.45 25.88 -25.33
CA ARG A 794 -4.47 25.35 -24.37
C ARG A 794 -3.07 25.71 -24.86
N ARG A 795 -2.25 26.31 -24.00
CA ARG A 795 -0.85 26.59 -24.30
C ARG A 795 0.06 25.85 -23.33
N VAL A 796 1.11 25.25 -23.86
CA VAL A 796 2.19 24.62 -23.10
C VAL A 796 3.49 25.24 -23.58
N ARG A 797 4.22 25.85 -22.66
CA ARG A 797 5.44 26.59 -22.95
C ARG A 797 6.60 26.01 -22.16
N TRP A 798 7.73 25.77 -22.82
CA TRP A 798 8.99 25.39 -22.19
C TRP A 798 9.96 26.55 -22.35
N PRO A 799 10.23 27.32 -21.28
CA PRO A 799 11.27 28.35 -21.31
C PRO A 799 12.67 27.71 -21.32
N ALA A 800 13.63 28.39 -21.96
CA ALA A 800 15.06 28.05 -21.91
C ALA A 800 15.40 26.60 -22.36
N VAL A 801 14.82 26.15 -23.47
CA VAL A 801 15.18 24.89 -24.11
C VAL A 801 16.43 25.12 -24.97
N ALA A 802 17.45 24.27 -24.84
CA ALA A 802 18.61 24.32 -25.72
C ALA A 802 18.20 23.94 -27.15
N GLY A 803 18.28 24.89 -28.08
CA GLY A 803 17.92 24.72 -29.48
C GLY A 803 19.00 23.98 -30.29
N THR A 804 18.57 23.16 -31.23
CA THR A 804 19.40 22.50 -32.25
C THR A 804 18.91 22.90 -33.65
N GLU A 805 19.50 22.31 -34.69
CA GLU A 805 19.13 22.61 -36.08
C GLU A 805 17.71 22.17 -36.44
N ALA A 806 17.11 21.24 -35.69
CA ALA A 806 15.74 20.77 -35.95
C ALA A 806 14.99 20.42 -34.67
N LEU A 807 13.70 20.74 -34.67
CA LEU A 807 12.74 20.33 -33.65
C LEU A 807 11.87 19.19 -34.20
N GLU A 808 11.88 18.05 -33.50
CA GLU A 808 11.01 16.91 -33.83
C GLU A 808 9.82 16.85 -32.86
N LEU A 809 8.62 16.69 -33.40
CA LEU A 809 7.37 16.56 -32.67
C LEU A 809 6.66 15.27 -33.10
N ILE A 810 6.57 14.32 -32.18
CA ILE A 810 5.76 13.12 -32.30
C ILE A 810 4.38 13.44 -31.76
N TRP A 811 3.31 13.16 -32.50
CA TRP A 811 1.96 13.45 -32.05
C TRP A 811 0.94 12.41 -32.50
N ALA A 812 -0.17 12.35 -31.77
CA ALA A 812 -1.34 11.54 -32.12
C ALA A 812 -2.61 12.10 -31.47
N VAL A 813 -3.77 11.79 -32.05
CA VAL A 813 -5.06 11.98 -31.37
C VAL A 813 -5.34 10.72 -30.54
N PRO A 814 -5.48 10.82 -29.20
CA PRO A 814 -5.69 9.65 -28.35
C PRO A 814 -6.99 8.90 -28.62
N ASP A 815 -6.96 7.59 -28.44
CA ASP A 815 -8.15 6.75 -28.54
C ASP A 815 -9.25 7.20 -27.55
N GLY A 816 -10.47 7.31 -28.05
CA GLY A 816 -11.62 7.77 -27.27
C GLY A 816 -11.63 9.27 -26.96
N MET A 817 -10.70 10.05 -27.51
CA MET A 817 -10.75 11.50 -27.50
C MET A 817 -11.12 12.06 -28.88
N ARG A 818 -11.60 13.30 -28.89
CA ARG A 818 -11.90 14.00 -30.13
C ARG A 818 -10.64 14.72 -30.60
N GLY A 819 -10.30 14.54 -31.87
CA GLY A 819 -9.31 15.39 -32.53
C GLY A 819 -9.97 16.65 -33.07
N GLY A 820 -9.61 17.03 -34.29
CA GLY A 820 -10.09 18.24 -34.96
C GLY A 820 -9.51 19.51 -34.34
N GLY A 821 -9.14 20.48 -35.17
CA GLY A 821 -8.43 21.68 -34.74
C GLY A 821 -6.99 21.71 -35.24
N GLU A 822 -6.20 22.61 -34.67
CA GLU A 822 -4.85 22.92 -35.11
C GLU A 822 -3.90 22.99 -33.91
N LEU A 823 -2.77 22.31 -34.01
CA LEU A 823 -1.65 22.45 -33.09
C LEU A 823 -0.62 23.40 -33.71
N VAL A 824 -0.43 24.56 -33.07
CA VAL A 824 0.53 25.58 -33.52
C VAL A 824 1.82 25.44 -32.72
N LEU A 825 2.94 25.28 -33.42
CA LEU A 825 4.27 25.22 -32.84
C LEU A 825 4.98 26.56 -33.01
N ARG A 826 5.48 27.11 -31.89
CA ARG A 826 6.19 28.38 -31.84
C ARG A 826 7.57 28.22 -31.21
N VAL A 827 8.53 28.99 -31.73
CA VAL A 827 9.85 29.17 -31.14
C VAL A 827 10.11 30.67 -30.96
N ASP A 828 10.44 31.09 -29.74
CA ASP A 828 10.60 32.50 -29.34
C ASP A 828 9.36 33.37 -29.69
N GLY A 829 8.17 32.76 -29.68
CA GLY A 829 6.89 33.40 -30.00
C GLY A 829 6.49 33.36 -31.47
N GLU A 830 7.44 33.10 -32.38
CA GLU A 830 7.19 33.02 -33.82
C GLU A 830 6.64 31.64 -34.22
N PRO A 831 5.53 31.57 -34.99
CA PRO A 831 4.97 30.31 -35.44
C PRO A 831 5.84 29.69 -36.53
N ILE A 832 6.44 28.54 -36.23
CA ILE A 832 7.33 27.81 -37.16
C ILE A 832 6.66 26.61 -37.82
N GLY A 833 5.54 26.14 -37.27
CA GLY A 833 4.80 24.98 -37.78
C GLY A 833 3.34 24.98 -37.34
N ARG A 834 2.51 24.34 -38.15
CA ARG A 834 1.07 24.15 -37.91
C ARG A 834 0.69 22.74 -38.33
N VAL A 835 -0.02 22.05 -37.46
CA VAL A 835 -0.45 20.67 -37.67
C VAL A 835 -1.97 20.62 -37.56
N GLU A 836 -2.64 20.29 -38.66
CA GLU A 836 -4.08 20.02 -38.64
C GLU A 836 -4.33 18.63 -38.05
N LEU A 837 -5.13 18.57 -36.99
CA LEU A 837 -5.45 17.31 -36.32
C LEU A 837 -6.62 16.62 -37.02
N PRO A 838 -6.58 15.30 -37.28
CA PRO A 838 -7.71 14.58 -37.83
C PRO A 838 -8.91 14.67 -36.88
N ASP A 839 -10.12 14.74 -37.42
CA ASP A 839 -11.36 14.87 -36.62
C ASP A 839 -11.56 13.71 -35.62
N ALA A 840 -11.03 12.54 -35.95
CA ALA A 840 -11.11 11.32 -35.16
C ALA A 840 -9.71 10.66 -35.01
N PRO A 841 -9.50 9.84 -33.96
CA PRO A 841 -8.28 9.04 -33.82
C PRO A 841 -8.09 8.08 -34.99
N ASP A 842 -6.92 8.09 -35.62
CA ASP A 842 -6.52 7.17 -36.69
C ASP A 842 -5.65 5.99 -36.18
N GLY A 843 -5.30 6.02 -34.89
CA GLY A 843 -4.48 5.02 -34.23
C GLY A 843 -2.99 5.05 -34.61
N ALA A 844 -2.53 6.10 -35.30
CA ALA A 844 -1.15 6.25 -35.74
C ALA A 844 -0.37 7.28 -34.92
N LEU A 845 0.96 7.10 -34.85
CA LEU A 845 1.88 8.13 -34.39
C LEU A 845 2.40 8.88 -35.62
N HIS A 846 2.27 10.19 -35.60
CA HIS A 846 2.77 11.09 -36.64
C HIS A 846 4.06 11.76 -36.15
N VAL A 847 4.95 12.09 -37.09
CA VAL A 847 6.23 12.74 -36.79
C VAL A 847 6.35 13.97 -37.67
N GLU A 848 6.46 15.13 -37.03
CA GLU A 848 6.68 16.40 -37.68
C GLU A 848 8.07 16.90 -37.33
N ARG A 849 8.87 17.21 -38.36
CA ARG A 849 10.20 17.77 -38.20
C ARG A 849 10.22 19.17 -38.77
N VAL A 850 10.57 20.13 -37.95
CA VAL A 850 10.69 21.54 -38.35
C VAL A 850 12.15 21.96 -38.22
N GLU A 851 12.72 22.41 -39.34
CA GLU A 851 14.09 22.95 -39.36
C GLU A 851 14.10 24.32 -38.66
N THR A 852 15.04 24.49 -37.75
CA THR A 852 15.18 25.62 -36.83
C THR A 852 16.65 26.07 -36.73
N PRO A 853 17.34 26.35 -37.85
CA PRO A 853 18.77 26.67 -37.83
C PRO A 853 19.08 27.91 -36.97
N ASP A 854 18.14 28.86 -36.90
CA ASP A 854 18.30 30.07 -36.10
C ASP A 854 18.28 29.80 -34.59
N ALA A 855 17.73 28.67 -34.15
CA ALA A 855 17.67 28.27 -32.73
C ALA A 855 18.94 27.52 -32.27
N ALA A 856 19.74 27.00 -33.20
CA ALA A 856 20.88 26.14 -32.90
C ALA A 856 21.89 26.82 -31.96
N GLY A 857 22.18 26.17 -30.83
CA GLY A 857 23.15 26.65 -29.84
C GLY A 857 22.67 27.80 -28.96
N ARG A 858 21.40 28.22 -29.07
CA ARG A 858 20.77 29.22 -28.20
C ARG A 858 19.78 28.55 -27.25
N GLU A 859 19.53 29.18 -26.11
CA GLU A 859 18.33 28.88 -25.32
C GLU A 859 17.14 29.59 -25.96
N VAL A 860 16.10 28.82 -26.28
CA VAL A 860 14.87 29.32 -26.91
C VAL A 860 13.65 28.95 -26.08
N THR A 861 12.55 29.67 -26.28
CA THR A 861 11.24 29.29 -25.72
C THR A 861 10.47 28.49 -26.75
N VAL A 862 10.11 27.24 -26.43
CA VAL A 862 9.20 26.44 -27.27
C VAL A 862 7.79 26.56 -26.73
N GLU A 863 6.81 26.85 -27.57
CA GLU A 863 5.40 26.89 -27.18
C GLU A 863 4.56 26.05 -28.15
N LEU A 864 3.63 25.28 -27.58
CA LEU A 864 2.61 24.54 -28.29
C LEU A 864 1.24 25.09 -27.91
N GLU A 865 0.47 25.54 -28.90
CA GLU A 865 -0.89 26.05 -28.72
C GLU A 865 -1.89 25.15 -29.45
N LEU A 866 -2.78 24.53 -28.68
CA LEU A 866 -3.88 23.74 -29.23
C LEU A 866 -5.14 24.59 -29.40
N ILE A 867 -5.51 24.80 -30.66
CA ILE A 867 -6.67 25.55 -31.10
C ILE A 867 -7.75 24.56 -31.56
N GLY A 868 -8.93 24.60 -30.95
CA GLY A 868 -10.05 23.72 -31.35
C GLY A 868 -10.89 23.28 -30.16
N ARG A 869 -12.19 23.56 -30.21
CA ARG A 869 -13.09 23.27 -29.09
C ARG A 869 -13.26 21.75 -28.91
N GLY A 870 -12.81 21.24 -27.77
CA GLY A 870 -12.90 19.82 -27.42
C GLY A 870 -11.81 18.96 -28.04
N ALA A 871 -10.84 19.57 -28.72
CA ALA A 871 -9.71 18.88 -29.33
C ALA A 871 -8.79 18.31 -28.24
N ALA A 872 -8.13 17.20 -28.53
CA ALA A 872 -7.03 16.68 -27.72
C ALA A 872 -5.93 16.13 -28.63
N VAL A 873 -4.69 16.35 -28.21
CA VAL A 873 -3.51 15.78 -28.84
C VAL A 873 -2.60 15.22 -27.75
N ALA A 874 -1.99 14.08 -28.01
CA ALA A 874 -0.90 13.55 -27.21
C ALA A 874 0.40 13.73 -27.98
N ILE A 875 1.39 14.31 -27.32
CA ILE A 875 2.65 14.72 -27.96
C ILE A 875 3.86 14.17 -27.22
N ASP A 876 4.94 13.97 -27.94
CA ASP A 876 6.29 13.99 -27.41
C ASP A 876 7.15 14.76 -28.41
N GLY A 877 8.33 15.19 -28.00
CA GLY A 877 9.20 15.92 -28.89
C GLY A 877 10.34 16.57 -28.16
N GLY A 878 11.17 17.24 -28.93
CA GLY A 878 12.35 17.93 -28.43
C GLY A 878 13.29 18.23 -29.58
N PHE A 879 14.27 19.09 -29.30
CA PHE A 879 15.36 19.34 -30.23
C PHE A 879 16.19 18.05 -30.40
N VAL A 880 16.45 17.69 -31.64
CA VAL A 880 17.23 16.49 -32.01
C VAL A 880 18.61 16.91 -32.50
N GLU A 881 19.63 16.13 -32.13
CA GLU A 881 21.02 16.32 -32.59
C GLU A 881 21.21 15.93 -34.06
#